data_AF-A0A8J4V5N8-F1
#
_entry.id   AF-A0A8J4V5N8-F1
#
_cell.length_a   1.000
_cell.length_b   1.000
_cell.length_c   1.000
_cell.angle_alpha   90.00
_cell.angle_beta   90.00
_cell.angle_gamma   90.00
#
_symmetry.space_group_name_H-M   'P 1'
#
loop_
_entity.id
_entity.type
_entity.pdbx_description
1 polymer ?
#
loop_
_entity_poly.entity_id
_entity_poly.type
_entity_poly.pdbx_seq_one_letter_code
_entity_poly.pdbx_strand_id
1 'polypeptide(L)'
;MKAPRTLVILFIFMISSLLVYLLLGEIEISKITNYYNKQKELENTFPHPFASDKHTLEEIHNSKDKDITIFLWNSNSMVNRDWTGITRELMQSNSDIPLFSSTSNSDTISNTECSVPCYFTSNFDYFSTSQQILFDPVYYEKDNWRRVPISIPEKLPHQRFSMFHYNSDSQYTIQAFKEFSRIMDSEISFKDKSITLACPPKESWSTKDTIKLLMDKHVSNPWESRKKDIVFVSSNCNDALASVRTNRVKQLLKYLSIDSLGTCLNNEKGNHTTIPPKDSLKDIYDRIQTNMNIYKDYKFVITFENDNSTNYITDKVYTSLYAGAIPIFMGSDKVGDWVPSGSIVNVGDYKSIKDVAQHIKQILEKKYDYKKYFEWKERAGLEDKVVEKIERCINSETNLCKMCERLNQTITAKQVLFEKYTFSPDSTYSPLFIEMYGKGDHIQVTPSDLCKSSFDLTTQYTLMAWVKPSSFGDQRIIDKNRANSLQGFNFDIQKSANGKYGLIRLCAGNGCYESKKALSVDIWYHVAVVFSTDNPDVHDNRVKFYINGVFDTEHENFAPTTTTKYPLLIGKSASMQPTDSGTYQGFIDNVMIFNRSLSAVDVNKFIWNQPYGNEEGLILFYDFNSNTKYPVKQSTVFDRSICRNNGYMMPGKYHDVSQKVIQIGKDITFNKCI
;
A
#
# COMPACT_ATOMS: atom_id res chain seq x y z
N MET A 1 74.60 -4.24 20.47
CA MET A 1 73.53 -4.39 19.46
C MET A 1 72.28 -3.70 19.98
N LYS A 2 71.96 -2.50 19.48
CA LYS A 2 70.81 -1.71 19.90
C LYS A 2 69.69 -1.94 18.89
N ALA A 3 68.58 -2.55 19.31
CA ALA A 3 67.37 -2.63 18.50
C ALA A 3 66.84 -1.21 18.22
N PRO A 4 66.33 -0.92 17.01
CA PRO A 4 65.92 0.44 16.65
C PRO A 4 64.65 0.82 17.43
N ARG A 5 64.70 1.99 18.08
CA ARG A 5 63.61 2.62 18.87
C ARG A 5 62.26 2.69 18.13
N THR A 6 62.27 2.59 16.80
CA THR A 6 61.08 2.57 15.95
C THR A 6 60.21 1.33 16.16
N LEU A 7 60.79 0.16 16.49
CA LEU A 7 60.02 -1.07 16.67
C LEU A 7 59.24 -1.08 18.01
N VAL A 8 59.79 -0.44 19.05
CA VAL A 8 59.14 -0.34 20.37
C VAL A 8 57.96 0.63 20.33
N ILE A 9 58.06 1.73 19.57
CA ILE A 9 56.97 2.71 19.41
C ILE A 9 55.82 2.10 18.61
N LEU A 10 56.11 1.33 17.55
CA LEU A 10 55.09 0.59 16.77
C LEU A 10 54.37 -0.48 17.61
N PHE A 11 55.09 -1.16 18.51
CA PHE A 11 54.50 -2.15 19.41
C PHE A 11 53.60 -1.49 20.48
N ILE A 12 54.00 -0.33 21.01
CA ILE A 12 53.18 0.43 21.97
C ILE A 12 51.92 0.98 21.29
N PHE A 13 52.01 1.47 20.05
CA PHE A 13 50.84 1.93 19.28
C PHE A 13 49.89 0.80 18.89
N MET A 14 50.40 -0.40 18.59
CA MET A 14 49.54 -1.58 18.37
C MET A 14 48.84 -2.01 19.65
N ILE A 15 49.52 -2.04 20.79
CA ILE A 15 48.92 -2.41 22.08
C ILE A 15 47.88 -1.36 22.52
N SER A 16 48.13 -0.06 22.34
CA SER A 16 47.16 0.98 22.66
C SER A 16 45.93 0.92 21.74
N SER A 17 46.12 0.61 20.46
CA SER A 17 45.00 0.47 19.50
C SER A 17 44.18 -0.79 19.77
N LEU A 18 44.82 -1.89 20.21
CA LEU A 18 44.14 -3.12 20.62
C LEU A 18 43.37 -2.95 21.93
N LEU A 19 43.94 -2.20 22.90
CA LEU A 19 43.26 -1.84 24.16
C LEU A 19 42.06 -0.91 23.91
N VAL A 20 42.16 0.04 22.98
CA VAL A 20 41.04 0.89 22.57
C VAL A 20 39.97 0.08 21.86
N TYR A 21 40.33 -0.90 21.02
CA TYR A 21 39.36 -1.82 20.40
C TYR A 21 38.69 -2.76 21.41
N LEU A 22 39.42 -3.24 22.42
CA LEU A 22 38.87 -4.06 23.50
C LEU A 22 37.95 -3.23 24.42
N LEU A 23 38.32 -1.99 24.75
CA LEU A 23 37.49 -1.06 25.53
C LEU A 23 36.25 -0.59 24.74
N LEU A 24 36.38 -0.29 23.44
CA LEU A 24 35.23 0.06 22.59
C LEU A 24 34.32 -1.14 22.37
N GLY A 25 34.88 -2.36 22.24
CA GLY A 25 34.13 -3.60 22.17
C GLY A 25 33.38 -3.92 23.47
N GLU A 26 33.98 -3.69 24.64
CA GLU A 26 33.30 -3.83 25.94
C GLU A 26 32.25 -2.74 26.18
N ILE A 27 32.47 -1.51 25.67
CA ILE A 27 31.48 -0.42 25.72
C ILE A 27 30.30 -0.70 24.78
N GLU A 28 30.52 -1.25 23.58
CA GLU A 28 29.44 -1.70 22.70
C GLU A 28 28.70 -2.91 23.24
N ILE A 29 29.41 -3.92 23.78
CA ILE A 29 28.79 -5.08 24.41
C ILE A 29 28.01 -4.65 25.64
N SER A 30 28.53 -3.77 26.51
CA SER A 30 27.75 -3.27 27.66
C SER A 30 26.56 -2.42 27.24
N LYS A 31 26.64 -1.63 26.16
CA LYS A 31 25.47 -0.91 25.61
C LYS A 31 24.45 -1.86 24.99
N ILE A 32 24.89 -2.91 24.31
CA ILE A 32 24.04 -3.95 23.73
C ILE A 32 23.40 -4.78 24.86
N THR A 33 24.16 -5.19 25.87
CA THR A 33 23.68 -5.92 27.04
C THR A 33 22.75 -5.06 27.89
N ASN A 34 23.01 -3.76 28.02
CA ASN A 34 22.12 -2.84 28.74
C ASN A 34 20.86 -2.53 27.91
N TYR A 35 20.96 -2.45 26.58
CA TYR A 35 19.80 -2.40 25.68
C TYR A 35 18.96 -3.68 25.74
N TYR A 36 19.62 -4.85 25.77
CA TYR A 36 18.99 -6.17 25.87
C TYR A 36 18.37 -6.41 27.25
N ASN A 37 19.04 -5.98 28.32
CA ASN A 37 18.51 -6.04 29.69
C ASN A 37 17.37 -5.04 29.89
N LYS A 38 17.41 -3.86 29.25
CA LYS A 38 16.32 -2.88 29.26
C LYS A 38 15.11 -3.37 28.44
N GLN A 39 15.33 -4.08 27.33
CA GLN A 39 14.28 -4.83 26.62
C GLN A 39 13.68 -5.93 27.51
N LYS A 40 14.51 -6.67 28.24
CA LYS A 40 14.09 -7.73 29.18
C LYS A 40 13.38 -7.19 30.43
N GLU A 41 13.70 -5.98 30.88
CA GLU A 41 12.97 -5.27 31.94
C GLU A 41 11.63 -4.72 31.44
N LEU A 42 11.57 -4.26 30.18
CA LEU A 42 10.32 -3.87 29.52
C LEU A 42 9.36 -5.06 29.29
N GLU A 43 9.90 -6.25 29.07
CA GLU A 43 9.12 -7.51 28.99
C GLU A 43 8.55 -7.96 30.35
N ASN A 44 9.16 -7.56 31.48
CA ASN A 44 8.81 -8.05 32.81
C ASN A 44 7.94 -7.10 33.66
N THR A 45 7.58 -5.91 33.18
CA THR A 45 6.99 -4.87 34.05
C THR A 45 5.51 -4.55 33.90
N PHE A 46 4.75 -5.06 32.90
CA PHE A 46 3.32 -4.69 32.83
C PHE A 46 2.35 -5.78 32.32
N PRO A 47 1.17 -5.95 32.96
CA PRO A 47 0.20 -6.98 32.62
C PRO A 47 -0.75 -6.52 31.50
N HIS A 48 -0.50 -7.02 30.29
CA HIS A 48 -1.50 -7.61 29.40
C HIS A 48 -0.97 -9.02 29.05
N PRO A 49 -1.71 -9.98 28.45
CA PRO A 49 -1.41 -11.43 28.53
C PRO A 49 -0.11 -11.89 27.82
N PHE A 50 0.78 -10.96 27.46
CA PHE A 50 2.02 -11.19 26.75
C PHE A 50 3.24 -11.47 27.66
N ALA A 51 3.09 -11.49 28.99
CA ALA A 51 4.24 -11.56 29.91
C ALA A 51 4.35 -12.84 30.78
N SER A 52 3.61 -13.92 30.49
CA SER A 52 3.70 -15.16 31.29
C SER A 52 4.31 -16.38 30.59
N ASP A 53 4.49 -16.39 29.27
CA ASP A 53 4.95 -17.60 28.58
C ASP A 53 6.43 -17.53 28.18
N LYS A 54 7.27 -18.18 29.00
CA LYS A 54 8.69 -18.48 28.73
C LYS A 54 8.93 -19.37 27.49
N HIS A 55 7.90 -19.72 26.72
CA HIS A 55 7.97 -20.57 25.52
C HIS A 55 8.07 -19.79 24.19
N THR A 56 8.26 -18.48 24.24
CA THR A 56 7.96 -17.57 23.12
C THR A 56 8.93 -17.60 21.94
N LEU A 57 10.23 -17.84 22.08
CA LEU A 57 11.17 -17.70 20.95
C LEU A 57 11.19 -18.91 19.98
N GLU A 58 11.12 -20.14 20.51
CA GLU A 58 10.97 -21.35 19.67
C GLU A 58 9.56 -21.40 19.05
N GLU A 59 8.51 -20.98 19.77
CA GLU A 59 7.16 -20.85 19.20
C GLU A 59 7.07 -19.76 18.13
N ILE A 60 7.79 -18.63 18.27
CA ILE A 60 7.88 -17.58 17.26
C ILE A 60 8.62 -18.07 16.02
N HIS A 61 9.74 -18.79 16.18
CA HIS A 61 10.50 -19.34 15.06
C HIS A 61 9.70 -20.41 14.30
N ASN A 62 9.03 -21.31 15.03
CA ASN A 62 8.10 -22.29 14.47
C ASN A 62 6.78 -21.66 13.95
N SER A 63 6.47 -20.41 14.31
CA SER A 63 5.28 -19.68 13.80
C SER A 63 5.52 -18.96 12.47
N LYS A 64 6.76 -18.90 11.98
CA LYS A 64 7.06 -18.39 10.62
C LYS A 64 6.66 -19.38 9.53
N ASP A 65 6.40 -20.64 9.89
CA ASP A 65 5.85 -21.71 9.04
C ASP A 65 4.30 -21.67 8.99
N LYS A 66 3.67 -20.58 9.44
CA LYS A 66 2.22 -20.44 9.39
C LYS A 66 1.75 -20.00 8.03
N ASP A 67 0.58 -20.52 7.68
CA ASP A 67 -0.21 -20.05 6.57
C ASP A 67 -0.47 -18.54 6.70
N ILE A 68 -0.32 -17.83 5.58
CA ILE A 68 -0.58 -16.38 5.52
C ILE A 68 -1.95 -16.13 4.88
N THR A 69 -2.80 -15.36 5.55
CA THR A 69 -4.06 -14.88 4.98
C THR A 69 -3.85 -13.51 4.35
N ILE A 70 -4.17 -13.42 3.06
CA ILE A 70 -4.06 -12.25 2.21
C ILE A 70 -5.48 -11.80 1.85
N PHE A 71 -5.90 -10.67 2.43
CA PHE A 71 -7.15 -10.03 2.12
C PHE A 71 -7.02 -9.18 0.85
N LEU A 72 -7.92 -9.36 -0.11
CA LEU A 72 -7.97 -8.58 -1.34
C LEU A 72 -8.84 -7.33 -1.13
N TRP A 73 -8.21 -6.16 -1.04
CA TRP A 73 -8.93 -4.90 -0.91
C TRP A 73 -9.41 -4.40 -2.29
N ASN A 74 -10.72 -4.45 -2.53
CA ASN A 74 -11.35 -3.81 -3.69
C ASN A 74 -12.07 -2.52 -3.28
N SER A 75 -11.79 -1.41 -3.95
CA SER A 75 -12.43 -0.12 -3.66
C SER A 75 -13.87 0.00 -4.18
N ASN A 76 -14.58 -1.12 -4.30
CA ASN A 76 -16.02 -1.20 -4.61
C ASN A 76 -16.75 -2.27 -3.77
N SER A 77 -16.20 -2.68 -2.62
CA SER A 77 -16.85 -3.57 -1.63
C SER A 77 -18.19 -3.05 -1.04
N MET A 78 -18.78 -1.99 -1.58
CA MET A 78 -20.15 -1.56 -1.23
C MET A 78 -21.17 -1.59 -2.37
N VAL A 79 -20.80 -1.84 -3.64
CA VAL A 79 -21.80 -2.01 -4.71
C VAL A 79 -21.26 -2.93 -5.81
N ASN A 80 -21.88 -4.10 -5.95
CA ASN A 80 -22.01 -4.92 -7.17
C ASN A 80 -21.13 -4.49 -8.37
N ARG A 81 -20.07 -5.26 -8.67
CA ARG A 81 -19.62 -5.58 -10.04
C ARG A 81 -18.42 -6.53 -10.09
N ASP A 82 -18.45 -7.36 -11.13
CA ASP A 82 -17.52 -8.39 -11.59
C ASP A 82 -16.02 -8.24 -11.23
N TRP A 83 -15.53 -9.32 -10.64
CA TRP A 83 -14.14 -9.69 -10.38
C TRP A 83 -13.32 -9.80 -11.67
N THR A 84 -12.40 -8.86 -11.95
CA THR A 84 -11.69 -8.86 -13.24
C THR A 84 -10.19 -8.53 -13.25
N GLY A 85 -9.56 -8.16 -12.12
CA GLY A 85 -8.11 -7.90 -12.04
C GLY A 85 -7.33 -9.07 -11.44
N ILE A 86 -6.90 -8.91 -10.18
CA ILE A 86 -6.28 -9.98 -9.37
C ILE A 86 -7.15 -11.24 -9.31
N THR A 87 -8.46 -11.08 -9.11
CA THR A 87 -9.38 -12.19 -8.91
C THR A 87 -9.73 -12.95 -10.18
N ARG A 88 -9.70 -12.34 -11.36
CA ARG A 88 -9.84 -13.13 -12.61
C ARG A 88 -8.60 -13.97 -12.87
N GLU A 89 -7.44 -13.36 -12.68
CA GLU A 89 -6.15 -13.97 -12.96
C GLU A 89 -5.73 -15.02 -11.90
N LEU A 90 -6.13 -14.84 -10.64
CA LEU A 90 -5.90 -15.80 -9.54
C LEU A 90 -7.08 -16.71 -9.20
N MET A 91 -8.35 -16.32 -9.46
CA MET A 91 -9.54 -17.10 -9.07
C MET A 91 -10.27 -17.84 -10.21
N GLN A 92 -9.93 -17.62 -11.48
CA GLN A 92 -10.51 -18.38 -12.61
C GLN A 92 -9.58 -19.45 -13.18
N SER A 93 -8.47 -19.77 -12.52
CA SER A 93 -7.62 -20.94 -12.81
C SER A 93 -8.37 -22.24 -12.47
N ASN A 94 -9.39 -22.54 -13.27
CA ASN A 94 -10.29 -23.68 -13.14
C ASN A 94 -10.35 -24.37 -14.51
N SER A 95 -9.33 -25.19 -14.78
CA SER A 95 -9.54 -26.47 -15.46
C SER A 95 -8.40 -27.44 -15.13
N ASP A 96 -8.72 -28.41 -14.26
CA ASP A 96 -8.08 -29.73 -14.14
C ASP A 96 -6.67 -29.86 -13.53
N ILE A 97 -6.26 -29.01 -12.57
CA ILE A 97 -5.11 -29.30 -11.68
C ILE A 97 -5.52 -29.05 -10.21
N PRO A 98 -5.25 -29.96 -9.23
CA PRO A 98 -5.91 -29.98 -7.92
C PRO A 98 -5.29 -29.07 -6.85
N LEU A 99 -4.66 -27.96 -7.24
CA LEU A 99 -3.89 -27.09 -6.33
C LEU A 99 -4.72 -26.02 -5.59
N PHE A 100 -5.91 -25.71 -6.11
CA PHE A 100 -6.85 -24.78 -5.51
C PHE A 100 -8.14 -25.50 -5.18
N SER A 101 -8.37 -25.83 -3.91
CA SER A 101 -9.67 -26.37 -3.48
C SER A 101 -10.69 -25.24 -3.39
N SER A 102 -11.51 -25.06 -4.42
CA SER A 102 -12.71 -24.24 -4.31
C SER A 102 -13.71 -24.99 -3.43
N THR A 103 -13.78 -24.66 -2.14
CA THR A 103 -15.04 -24.85 -1.43
C THR A 103 -16.06 -23.92 -2.08
N SER A 104 -17.27 -24.40 -2.31
CA SER A 104 -18.29 -23.87 -3.22
C SER A 104 -18.87 -22.46 -2.94
N ASN A 105 -18.11 -21.55 -2.32
CA ASN A 105 -18.41 -20.12 -2.17
C ASN A 105 -17.21 -19.30 -2.71
N SER A 106 -17.46 -18.39 -3.64
CA SER A 106 -16.49 -17.69 -4.52
C SER A 106 -15.46 -16.75 -3.87
N ASP A 107 -15.29 -16.76 -2.54
CA ASP A 107 -14.64 -15.65 -1.82
C ASP A 107 -13.30 -16.02 -1.16
N THR A 108 -12.84 -17.28 -1.27
CA THR A 108 -11.58 -17.76 -0.68
C THR A 108 -10.88 -18.79 -1.56
N ILE A 109 -9.55 -18.69 -1.68
CA ILE A 109 -8.66 -19.59 -2.43
C ILE A 109 -7.43 -19.94 -1.58
N SER A 110 -7.01 -21.20 -1.60
CA SER A 110 -5.85 -21.70 -0.85
C SER A 110 -4.79 -22.28 -1.76
N ASN A 111 -3.51 -21.95 -1.51
CA ASN A 111 -2.37 -22.65 -2.12
C ASN A 111 -1.57 -23.34 -1.02
N THR A 112 -1.84 -24.63 -0.82
CA THR A 112 -1.26 -25.43 0.29
C THR A 112 0.02 -26.16 -0.09
N GLU A 113 0.43 -26.14 -1.35
CA GLU A 113 1.64 -26.84 -1.82
C GLU A 113 2.90 -25.96 -1.79
N CYS A 114 2.76 -24.66 -1.51
CA CYS A 114 3.89 -23.75 -1.33
C CYS A 114 4.66 -24.03 -0.03
N SER A 115 5.96 -23.71 0.00
CA SER A 115 6.76 -23.74 1.24
C SER A 115 6.22 -22.79 2.32
N VAL A 116 5.53 -21.73 1.90
CA VAL A 116 4.69 -20.89 2.75
C VAL A 116 3.27 -20.95 2.21
N PRO A 117 2.35 -21.72 2.83
CA PRO A 117 0.97 -21.77 2.39
C PRO A 117 0.29 -20.40 2.50
N CYS A 118 -0.60 -20.08 1.57
CA CYS A 118 -1.32 -18.80 1.59
C CYS A 118 -2.79 -18.95 1.22
N TYR A 119 -3.62 -18.13 1.87
CA TYR A 119 -5.06 -18.03 1.68
C TYR A 119 -5.39 -16.64 1.14
N PHE A 120 -5.90 -16.57 -0.08
CA PHE A 120 -6.42 -15.33 -0.64
C PHE A 120 -7.91 -15.26 -0.38
N THR A 121 -8.39 -14.14 0.14
CA THR A 121 -9.82 -13.97 0.41
C THR A 121 -10.27 -12.54 0.21
N SER A 122 -11.51 -12.38 -0.20
CA SER A 122 -12.23 -11.12 -0.19
C SER A 122 -13.40 -11.12 0.79
N ASN A 123 -13.59 -12.22 1.54
CA ASN A 123 -14.60 -12.29 2.58
C ASN A 123 -14.15 -11.45 3.78
N PHE A 124 -14.91 -10.41 4.08
CA PHE A 124 -14.61 -9.43 5.12
C PHE A 124 -14.53 -10.04 6.52
N ASP A 125 -15.13 -11.22 6.76
CA ASP A 125 -14.98 -11.95 8.02
C ASP A 125 -13.51 -12.27 8.36
N TYR A 126 -12.66 -12.38 7.33
CA TYR A 126 -11.23 -12.63 7.48
C TYR A 126 -10.39 -11.35 7.53
N PHE A 127 -10.96 -10.15 7.35
CA PHE A 127 -10.20 -8.91 7.30
C PHE A 127 -9.32 -8.73 8.56
N SER A 128 -9.91 -8.91 9.75
CA SER A 128 -9.20 -8.69 11.01
C SER A 128 -8.19 -9.77 11.40
N THR A 129 -8.19 -10.91 10.70
CA THR A 129 -7.26 -12.03 10.89
C THR A 129 -6.33 -12.21 9.68
N SER A 130 -6.39 -11.28 8.72
CA SER A 130 -5.49 -11.26 7.57
C SER A 130 -4.22 -10.51 7.92
N GLN A 131 -3.06 -11.11 7.67
CA GLN A 131 -1.78 -10.45 7.92
C GLN A 131 -1.42 -9.47 6.79
N GLN A 132 -1.94 -9.69 5.59
CA GLN A 132 -1.71 -8.84 4.41
C GLN A 132 -3.01 -8.29 3.87
N ILE A 133 -3.04 -7.01 3.58
CA ILE A 133 -4.11 -6.35 2.83
C ILE A 133 -3.52 -5.95 1.47
N LEU A 134 -3.97 -6.62 0.41
CA LEU A 134 -3.47 -6.45 -0.95
C LEU A 134 -4.37 -5.48 -1.72
N PHE A 135 -3.79 -4.38 -2.19
CA PHE A 135 -4.48 -3.34 -2.96
C PHE A 135 -4.17 -3.47 -4.45
N ASP A 136 -5.21 -3.49 -5.28
CA ASP A 136 -5.09 -3.41 -6.74
C ASP A 136 -5.54 -2.04 -7.23
N PRO A 137 -4.66 -1.22 -7.83
CA PRO A 137 -5.02 0.09 -8.29
C PRO A 137 -6.06 0.10 -9.42
N VAL A 138 -6.30 -1.04 -10.09
CA VAL A 138 -7.32 -1.18 -11.13
C VAL A 138 -8.73 -0.87 -10.62
N TYR A 139 -9.00 -1.07 -9.32
CA TYR A 139 -10.31 -0.76 -8.72
C TYR A 139 -10.51 0.73 -8.45
N TYR A 140 -9.46 1.53 -8.50
CA TYR A 140 -9.60 2.98 -8.52
C TYR A 140 -9.75 3.40 -9.98
N GLU A 141 -10.84 4.10 -10.32
CA GLU A 141 -10.98 4.67 -11.65
C GLU A 141 -9.74 5.52 -11.99
N LYS A 142 -9.20 5.32 -13.21
CA LYS A 142 -7.86 5.77 -13.65
C LYS A 142 -7.43 7.16 -13.13
N ASP A 143 -8.36 8.12 -13.15
CA ASP A 143 -8.14 9.51 -12.71
C ASP A 143 -9.20 10.07 -11.75
N ASN A 144 -10.30 9.36 -11.49
CA ASN A 144 -11.40 9.90 -10.68
C ASN A 144 -11.04 9.98 -9.18
N TRP A 145 -10.04 9.21 -8.75
CA TRP A 145 -9.46 9.27 -7.40
C TRP A 145 -8.96 10.68 -7.00
N ARG A 146 -8.74 11.57 -7.99
CA ARG A 146 -8.39 12.98 -7.76
C ARG A 146 -9.59 13.87 -7.41
N ARG A 147 -10.81 13.42 -7.72
CA ARG A 147 -12.06 14.17 -7.58
C ARG A 147 -12.97 13.59 -6.50
N VAL A 148 -12.83 12.30 -6.22
CA VAL A 148 -13.64 11.56 -5.25
C VAL A 148 -12.74 11.05 -4.12
N PRO A 149 -13.14 11.17 -2.85
CA PRO A 149 -12.44 10.54 -1.74
C PRO A 149 -12.24 9.04 -1.98
N ILE A 150 -11.13 8.51 -1.49
CA ILE A 150 -10.83 7.09 -1.58
C ILE A 150 -11.10 6.46 -0.22
N SER A 151 -11.91 5.39 -0.20
CA SER A 151 -12.09 4.60 1.01
C SER A 151 -10.88 3.68 1.21
N ILE A 152 -10.19 3.87 2.33
CA ILE A 152 -9.03 3.07 2.74
C ILE A 152 -9.34 2.47 4.12
N PRO A 153 -9.06 1.17 4.32
CA PRO A 153 -9.29 0.56 5.61
C PRO A 153 -8.31 1.13 6.62
N GLU A 154 -8.68 1.05 7.88
CA GLU A 154 -7.72 1.23 8.94
C GLU A 154 -6.80 0.01 9.03
N LYS A 155 -5.49 0.24 9.16
CA LYS A 155 -4.51 -0.84 9.26
C LYS A 155 -4.34 -1.24 10.73
N LEU A 156 -4.76 -2.46 11.04
CA LEU A 156 -4.58 -3.05 12.36
C LEU A 156 -3.08 -3.27 12.66
N PRO A 157 -2.66 -3.29 13.93
CA PRO A 157 -1.23 -3.33 14.28
C PRO A 157 -0.46 -4.56 13.76
N HIS A 158 -1.14 -5.65 13.42
CA HIS A 158 -0.54 -6.85 12.85
C HIS A 158 -0.55 -6.88 11.31
N GLN A 159 -1.36 -6.03 10.67
CA GLN A 159 -1.53 -6.01 9.22
C GLN A 159 -0.37 -5.31 8.50
N ARG A 160 -0.16 -5.71 7.26
CA ARG A 160 0.73 -5.08 6.29
C ARG A 160 -0.11 -4.69 5.06
N PHE A 161 0.08 -3.49 4.55
CA PHE A 161 -0.56 -3.04 3.31
C PHE A 161 0.42 -3.28 2.16
N SER A 162 -0.02 -3.99 1.13
CA SER A 162 0.81 -4.37 0.00
C SER A 162 0.11 -3.96 -1.28
N MET A 163 0.83 -3.32 -2.20
CA MET A 163 0.29 -2.92 -3.49
C MET A 163 0.63 -3.98 -4.55
N PHE A 164 -0.35 -4.43 -5.31
CA PHE A 164 -0.17 -5.35 -6.43
C PHE A 164 -0.59 -4.68 -7.74
N HIS A 165 0.32 -4.58 -8.71
CA HIS A 165 -0.03 -4.04 -10.03
C HIS A 165 0.93 -4.45 -11.14
N TYR A 166 0.41 -4.64 -12.34
CA TYR A 166 1.20 -4.95 -13.54
C TYR A 166 1.02 -3.89 -14.64
N ASN A 167 0.33 -2.79 -14.34
CA ASN A 167 0.03 -1.71 -15.28
C ASN A 167 0.96 -0.52 -15.06
N SER A 168 1.28 0.22 -16.12
CA SER A 168 2.15 1.41 -16.00
C SER A 168 1.47 2.54 -15.22
N ASP A 169 2.29 3.46 -14.67
CA ASP A 169 1.82 4.65 -13.96
C ASP A 169 0.96 5.58 -14.83
N SER A 170 1.18 5.53 -16.15
CA SER A 170 0.35 6.27 -17.10
C SER A 170 -1.07 5.70 -17.20
N GLN A 171 -1.28 4.43 -16.85
CA GLN A 171 -2.57 3.76 -16.95
C GLN A 171 -3.41 3.95 -15.71
N TYR A 172 -2.79 3.90 -14.53
CA TYR A 172 -3.43 4.19 -13.25
C TYR A 172 -2.57 5.20 -12.50
N THR A 173 -3.02 6.45 -12.39
CA THR A 173 -2.12 7.51 -11.88
C THR A 173 -1.95 7.49 -10.36
N ILE A 174 -2.80 6.74 -9.64
CA ILE A 174 -2.75 6.61 -8.18
C ILE A 174 -1.50 5.87 -7.69
N GLN A 175 -1.00 4.88 -8.43
CA GLN A 175 0.23 4.14 -8.08
C GLN A 175 1.49 5.03 -8.12
N ALA A 176 1.47 6.13 -8.89
CA ALA A 176 2.55 7.12 -8.92
C ALA A 176 2.40 8.21 -7.84
N PHE A 177 1.28 8.23 -7.13
CA PHE A 177 0.96 9.29 -6.17
C PHE A 177 1.61 9.00 -4.82
N LYS A 178 2.59 9.82 -4.45
CA LYS A 178 3.51 9.59 -3.32
C LYS A 178 2.78 9.35 -2.00
N GLU A 179 1.72 10.10 -1.71
CA GLU A 179 0.98 9.96 -0.46
C GLU A 179 0.21 8.64 -0.40
N PHE A 180 -0.23 8.08 -1.53
CA PHE A 180 -0.81 6.72 -1.57
C PHE A 180 0.27 5.65 -1.43
N SER A 181 1.36 5.75 -2.21
CA SER A 181 2.47 4.78 -2.14
C SER A 181 3.14 4.74 -0.76
N ARG A 182 3.15 5.85 0.00
CA ARG A 182 3.68 5.91 1.38
C ARG A 182 2.89 5.07 2.40
N ILE A 183 1.64 4.74 2.11
CA ILE A 183 0.79 3.92 3.00
C ILE A 183 1.11 2.43 2.82
N MET A 184 1.62 2.07 1.64
CA MET A 184 1.98 0.70 1.29
C MET A 184 3.31 0.33 1.92
N ASP A 185 3.35 -0.80 2.62
CA ASP A 185 4.58 -1.33 3.19
C ASP A 185 5.39 -2.19 2.22
N SER A 186 4.74 -2.67 1.16
CA SER A 186 5.38 -3.45 0.11
C SER A 186 4.68 -3.27 -1.24
N GLU A 187 5.40 -3.61 -2.30
CA GLU A 187 4.92 -3.56 -3.68
C GLU A 187 5.25 -4.89 -4.36
N ILE A 188 4.30 -5.39 -5.14
CA ILE A 188 4.39 -6.57 -6.01
C ILE A 188 3.99 -6.11 -7.42
N SER A 189 4.98 -5.90 -8.28
CA SER A 189 4.80 -5.30 -9.59
C SER A 189 5.91 -5.66 -10.59
N PHE A 190 5.80 -5.10 -11.80
CA PHE A 190 6.89 -5.13 -12.77
C PHE A 190 8.05 -4.18 -12.37
N LYS A 191 7.80 -3.17 -11.52
CA LYS A 191 8.81 -2.16 -11.13
C LYS A 191 9.83 -2.72 -10.15
N ASP A 192 9.35 -3.41 -9.11
CA ASP A 192 10.16 -4.15 -8.16
C ASP A 192 10.55 -5.55 -8.71
N LYS A 193 10.11 -5.86 -9.94
CA LYS A 193 10.42 -7.08 -10.68
C LYS A 193 9.89 -8.35 -10.00
N SER A 194 8.84 -8.27 -9.18
CA SER A 194 8.25 -9.48 -8.59
C SER A 194 7.44 -10.28 -9.59
N ILE A 195 6.78 -9.60 -10.54
CA ILE A 195 5.89 -10.24 -11.51
C ILE A 195 6.22 -9.81 -12.93
N THR A 196 5.84 -10.66 -13.87
CA THR A 196 5.94 -10.40 -15.31
C THR A 196 4.64 -10.82 -16.01
N LEU A 197 4.47 -10.34 -17.23
CA LEU A 197 3.42 -10.81 -18.14
C LEU A 197 4.01 -11.71 -19.24
N ALA A 198 5.18 -12.32 -18.99
CA ALA A 198 5.84 -13.29 -19.86
C ALA A 198 5.18 -14.68 -19.72
N CYS A 199 3.87 -14.74 -19.91
CA CYS A 199 3.07 -15.91 -19.61
C CYS A 199 3.05 -16.93 -20.75
N PRO A 200 2.85 -18.23 -20.45
CA PRO A 200 2.72 -19.25 -21.49
C PRO A 200 1.42 -19.08 -22.29
N PRO A 201 1.28 -19.73 -23.45
CA PRO A 201 0.01 -19.75 -24.18
C PRO A 201 -1.10 -20.54 -23.48
N LYS A 202 -0.77 -21.47 -22.58
CA LYS A 202 -1.76 -22.26 -21.84
C LYS A 202 -1.42 -22.23 -20.36
N GLU A 203 -2.46 -22.19 -19.54
CA GLU A 203 -2.33 -22.19 -18.08
C GLU A 203 -1.62 -23.45 -17.56
N SER A 204 -1.98 -24.62 -18.06
CA SER A 204 -1.42 -25.91 -17.62
C SER A 204 0.03 -26.16 -18.05
N TRP A 205 0.68 -25.21 -18.72
CA TRP A 205 2.03 -25.39 -19.22
C TRP A 205 3.07 -25.06 -18.17
N SER A 206 4.01 -25.99 -18.00
CA SER A 206 5.21 -25.73 -17.21
C SER A 206 6.15 -24.74 -17.92
N THR A 207 7.10 -24.20 -17.17
CA THR A 207 8.23 -23.45 -17.75
C THR A 207 8.93 -24.26 -18.85
N LYS A 208 9.06 -25.58 -18.66
CA LYS A 208 9.68 -26.48 -19.64
C LYS A 208 8.88 -26.60 -20.94
N ASP A 209 7.56 -26.67 -20.87
CA ASP A 209 6.69 -26.72 -22.06
C ASP A 209 6.77 -25.40 -22.85
N THR A 210 6.83 -24.29 -22.12
CA THR A 210 6.98 -22.95 -22.70
C THR A 210 8.32 -22.77 -23.40
N ILE A 211 9.41 -23.20 -22.75
CA ILE A 211 10.75 -23.22 -23.35
C ILE A 211 10.76 -24.11 -24.58
N LYS A 212 10.12 -25.29 -24.52
CA LYS A 212 10.03 -26.21 -25.65
C LYS A 212 9.34 -25.54 -26.84
N LEU A 213 8.24 -24.80 -26.63
CA LEU A 213 7.57 -24.06 -27.69
C LEU A 213 8.47 -22.96 -28.28
N LEU A 214 9.13 -22.16 -27.44
CA LEU A 214 10.02 -21.09 -27.90
C LEU A 214 11.18 -21.65 -28.74
N MET A 215 11.79 -22.75 -28.28
CA MET A 215 12.92 -23.40 -28.95
C MET A 215 12.49 -24.30 -30.12
N ASP A 216 11.18 -24.52 -30.32
CA ASP A 216 10.68 -25.35 -31.42
C ASP A 216 11.01 -24.70 -32.77
N LYS A 217 11.82 -25.41 -33.57
CA LYS A 217 12.23 -25.00 -34.91
C LYS A 217 11.09 -25.07 -35.92
N HIS A 218 10.11 -25.95 -35.70
CA HIS A 218 8.95 -26.13 -36.59
C HIS A 218 7.89 -25.03 -36.42
N VAL A 219 7.79 -24.43 -35.23
CA VAL A 219 6.87 -23.31 -34.95
C VAL A 219 7.33 -22.01 -35.63
N SER A 220 8.64 -21.90 -35.88
CA SER A 220 9.17 -20.97 -36.88
C SER A 220 8.81 -21.49 -38.27
N ASN A 221 7.56 -21.26 -38.68
CA ASN A 221 7.10 -21.39 -40.06
C ASN A 221 8.19 -20.87 -40.99
N PRO A 222 8.75 -21.71 -41.90
CA PRO A 222 9.77 -21.25 -42.82
C PRO A 222 9.23 -20.05 -43.58
N TRP A 223 10.11 -19.09 -43.90
CA TRP A 223 9.81 -17.86 -44.65
C TRP A 223 8.71 -18.01 -45.73
N GLU A 224 8.70 -19.16 -46.42
CA GLU A 224 7.73 -19.54 -47.46
C GLU A 224 6.28 -19.74 -46.99
N SER A 225 6.06 -20.19 -45.75
CA SER A 225 4.71 -20.48 -45.25
C SER A 225 3.98 -19.26 -44.68
N ARG A 226 4.69 -18.15 -44.44
CA ARG A 226 4.11 -16.88 -43.98
C ARG A 226 3.71 -16.01 -45.17
N LYS A 227 2.41 -15.94 -45.42
CA LYS A 227 1.82 -15.28 -46.60
C LYS A 227 1.79 -13.76 -46.49
N LYS A 228 1.91 -13.21 -45.27
CA LYS A 228 1.77 -11.78 -45.00
C LYS A 228 3.02 -11.22 -44.33
N ASP A 229 3.24 -9.92 -44.51
CA ASP A 229 4.48 -9.27 -44.03
C ASP A 229 4.37 -8.79 -42.59
N ILE A 230 3.46 -7.84 -42.29
CA ILE A 230 3.43 -7.17 -40.98
C ILE A 230 1.99 -7.00 -40.48
N VAL A 231 1.75 -7.28 -39.19
CA VAL A 231 0.47 -7.05 -38.53
C VAL A 231 0.59 -6.15 -37.29
N PHE A 232 -0.43 -5.35 -37.04
CA PHE A 232 -0.65 -4.62 -35.80
C PHE A 232 -2.04 -4.93 -35.23
N VAL A 233 -2.08 -5.45 -34.00
CA VAL A 233 -3.34 -5.76 -33.31
C VAL A 233 -3.40 -4.96 -32.02
N SER A 234 -4.25 -3.93 -31.98
CA SER A 234 -4.53 -3.23 -30.73
C SER A 234 -5.88 -2.52 -30.67
N SER A 235 -6.39 -2.40 -29.45
CA SER A 235 -7.69 -1.78 -29.17
C SER A 235 -7.64 -0.49 -28.34
N ASN A 236 -6.58 -0.28 -27.55
CA ASN A 236 -6.38 0.99 -26.83
C ASN A 236 -5.65 2.00 -27.71
N CYS A 237 -6.35 2.98 -28.27
CA CYS A 237 -5.72 3.88 -29.25
C CYS A 237 -5.14 5.15 -28.63
N ASN A 238 -5.64 5.56 -27.46
CA ASN A 238 -5.40 6.90 -26.91
C ASN A 238 -5.07 6.91 -25.40
N ASP A 239 -5.55 5.96 -24.62
CA ASP A 239 -5.41 5.98 -23.15
C ASP A 239 -4.00 5.61 -22.72
N ALA A 240 -3.57 6.08 -21.54
CA ALA A 240 -2.33 5.65 -20.89
C ALA A 240 -1.06 5.80 -21.74
N LEU A 241 -0.98 6.89 -22.53
CA LEU A 241 0.06 7.18 -23.53
C LEU A 241 0.02 6.32 -24.81
N ALA A 242 -0.99 5.48 -24.99
CA ALA A 242 -1.13 4.67 -26.20
C ALA A 242 -1.30 5.51 -27.49
N SER A 243 -1.65 6.79 -27.38
CA SER A 243 -1.64 7.73 -28.51
C SER A 243 -0.25 7.88 -29.14
N VAL A 244 0.83 7.86 -28.34
CA VAL A 244 2.22 7.91 -28.83
C VAL A 244 2.51 6.69 -29.68
N ARG A 245 2.13 5.50 -29.19
CA ARG A 245 2.22 4.25 -29.94
C ARG A 245 1.45 4.30 -31.24
N THR A 246 0.17 4.66 -31.20
CA THR A 246 -0.70 4.71 -32.39
C THR A 246 -0.14 5.66 -33.44
N ASN A 247 0.38 6.82 -33.02
CA ASN A 247 1.04 7.77 -33.91
C ASN A 247 2.33 7.22 -34.52
N ARG A 248 3.10 6.43 -33.77
CA ARG A 248 4.31 5.77 -34.27
C ARG A 248 3.99 4.73 -35.35
N VAL A 249 2.96 3.92 -35.14
CA VAL A 249 2.47 2.95 -36.16
C VAL A 249 1.94 3.69 -37.39
N LYS A 250 1.22 4.80 -37.21
CA LYS A 250 0.77 5.66 -38.32
C LYS A 250 1.93 6.23 -39.15
N GLN A 251 3.09 6.47 -38.55
CA GLN A 251 4.30 6.86 -39.29
C GLN A 251 4.90 5.68 -40.06
N LEU A 252 4.94 4.47 -39.49
CA LEU A 252 5.42 3.26 -40.18
C LEU A 252 4.56 2.92 -41.39
N LEU A 253 3.23 3.10 -41.31
CA LEU A 253 2.28 2.89 -42.43
C LEU A 253 2.61 3.73 -43.68
N LYS A 254 3.37 4.83 -43.55
CA LYS A 254 3.82 5.62 -44.71
C LYS A 254 4.91 4.92 -45.52
N TYR A 255 5.59 3.96 -44.92
CA TYR A 255 6.76 3.30 -45.50
C TYR A 255 6.55 1.80 -45.70
N LEU A 256 5.71 1.15 -44.90
CA LEU A 256 5.47 -0.30 -44.88
C LEU A 256 3.98 -0.61 -45.06
N SER A 257 3.68 -1.72 -45.73
CA SER A 257 2.34 -2.31 -45.72
C SER A 257 2.14 -3.03 -44.38
N ILE A 258 1.16 -2.59 -43.59
CA ILE A 258 0.88 -3.15 -42.26
C ILE A 258 -0.63 -3.41 -42.18
N ASP A 259 -1.00 -4.66 -41.90
CA ASP A 259 -2.37 -5.05 -41.64
C ASP A 259 -2.72 -4.65 -40.19
N SER A 260 -3.57 -3.64 -40.02
CA SER A 260 -4.03 -3.19 -38.71
C SER A 260 -5.41 -3.77 -38.44
N LEU A 261 -5.46 -4.85 -37.67
CA LEU A 261 -6.69 -5.65 -37.49
C LEU A 261 -7.48 -5.28 -36.23
N GLY A 262 -6.87 -4.56 -35.28
CA GLY A 262 -7.55 -4.10 -34.07
C GLY A 262 -8.46 -2.88 -34.31
N THR A 263 -9.03 -2.32 -33.24
CA THR A 263 -9.86 -1.10 -33.37
C THR A 263 -9.03 0.14 -33.71
N CYS A 264 -7.73 0.13 -33.40
CA CYS A 264 -6.82 1.22 -33.73
C CYS A 264 -6.38 1.16 -35.19
N LEU A 265 -6.43 2.31 -35.88
CA LEU A 265 -6.11 2.52 -37.31
C LEU A 265 -7.02 1.74 -38.28
N ASN A 266 -7.22 0.45 -38.02
CA ASN A 266 -8.22 -0.45 -38.61
C ASN A 266 -8.39 -0.27 -40.12
N ASN A 267 -7.32 -0.54 -40.87
CA ASN A 267 -7.26 -0.38 -42.33
C ASN A 267 -7.73 -1.64 -43.10
N GLU A 268 -8.00 -2.74 -42.40
CA GLU A 268 -8.45 -4.01 -42.98
C GLU A 268 -9.96 -4.28 -42.75
N LYS A 269 -10.76 -3.23 -42.49
CA LYS A 269 -12.22 -3.35 -42.30
C LYS A 269 -12.86 -4.01 -43.54
N GLY A 270 -13.28 -5.26 -43.40
CA GLY A 270 -13.94 -6.05 -44.46
C GLY A 270 -13.28 -7.39 -44.75
N ASN A 271 -12.03 -7.59 -44.36
CA ASN A 271 -11.41 -8.91 -44.33
C ASN A 271 -11.93 -9.67 -43.09
N HIS A 272 -12.48 -10.87 -43.28
CA HIS A 272 -13.27 -11.67 -42.32
C HIS A 272 -12.58 -12.12 -41.01
N THR A 273 -11.47 -11.50 -40.60
CA THR A 273 -10.80 -11.81 -39.33
C THR A 273 -11.47 -11.06 -38.18
N THR A 274 -12.55 -11.63 -37.63
CA THR A 274 -13.18 -11.10 -36.41
C THR A 274 -12.25 -11.30 -35.21
N ILE A 275 -11.67 -10.21 -34.71
CA ILE A 275 -10.92 -10.23 -33.45
C ILE A 275 -11.91 -10.00 -32.31
N PRO A 276 -12.05 -10.93 -31.35
CA PRO A 276 -12.91 -10.73 -30.20
C PRO A 276 -12.45 -9.48 -29.42
N PRO A 277 -13.38 -8.64 -28.92
CA PRO A 277 -13.05 -7.56 -28.02
C PRO A 277 -12.19 -8.06 -26.85
N LYS A 278 -11.20 -7.28 -26.42
CA LYS A 278 -10.31 -7.66 -25.31
C LYS A 278 -11.10 -8.10 -24.07
N ASP A 279 -12.22 -7.43 -23.78
CA ASP A 279 -13.04 -7.67 -22.60
C ASP A 279 -13.88 -8.97 -22.69
N SER A 280 -14.02 -9.54 -23.89
CA SER A 280 -14.65 -10.86 -24.09
C SER A 280 -13.69 -12.04 -23.90
N LEU A 281 -12.39 -11.78 -23.75
CA LEU A 281 -11.39 -12.79 -23.44
C LEU A 281 -11.36 -13.02 -21.93
N LYS A 282 -11.25 -14.28 -21.48
CA LYS A 282 -11.33 -14.61 -20.06
C LYS A 282 -10.10 -14.12 -19.32
N ASP A 283 -8.92 -14.45 -19.84
CA ASP A 283 -7.63 -14.21 -19.17
C ASP A 283 -6.50 -13.89 -20.17
N ILE A 284 -5.26 -13.87 -19.65
CA ILE A 284 -4.05 -13.68 -20.44
C ILE A 284 -3.77 -14.84 -21.42
N TYR A 285 -4.12 -16.08 -21.09
CA TYR A 285 -3.88 -17.27 -21.92
C TYR A 285 -4.75 -17.24 -23.17
N ASP A 286 -6.05 -16.96 -23.01
CA ASP A 286 -7.00 -16.78 -24.12
C ASP A 286 -6.53 -15.69 -25.08
N ARG A 287 -6.00 -14.59 -24.53
CA ARG A 287 -5.44 -13.48 -25.31
C ARG A 287 -4.20 -13.90 -26.09
N ILE A 288 -3.27 -14.60 -25.46
CA ILE A 288 -2.06 -15.10 -26.11
C ILE A 288 -2.45 -16.07 -27.24
N GLN A 289 -3.32 -17.04 -27.00
CA GLN A 289 -3.74 -18.03 -28.01
C GLN A 289 -4.46 -17.37 -29.20
N THR A 290 -5.40 -16.46 -28.92
CA THR A 290 -6.14 -15.73 -29.96
C THR A 290 -5.17 -14.98 -30.87
N ASN A 291 -4.23 -14.24 -30.28
CA ASN A 291 -3.25 -13.46 -31.02
C ASN A 291 -2.24 -14.35 -31.75
N MET A 292 -1.79 -15.46 -31.16
CA MET A 292 -0.91 -16.43 -31.82
C MET A 292 -1.53 -17.00 -33.10
N ASN A 293 -2.83 -17.30 -33.06
CA ASN A 293 -3.56 -17.80 -34.23
C ASN A 293 -3.61 -16.78 -35.39
N ILE A 294 -3.52 -15.49 -35.10
CA ILE A 294 -3.41 -14.43 -36.09
C ILE A 294 -1.95 -14.29 -36.55
N TYR A 295 -1.01 -14.24 -35.60
CA TYR A 295 0.40 -13.93 -35.85
C TYR A 295 1.15 -15.01 -36.63
N LYS A 296 0.68 -16.26 -36.60
CA LYS A 296 1.31 -17.39 -37.31
C LYS A 296 1.45 -17.20 -38.84
N ASP A 297 0.64 -16.32 -39.42
CA ASP A 297 0.61 -16.05 -40.87
C ASP A 297 1.50 -14.86 -41.29
N TYR A 298 2.03 -14.09 -40.32
CA TYR A 298 2.80 -12.87 -40.56
C TYR A 298 4.29 -13.04 -40.24
N LYS A 299 5.17 -12.45 -41.05
CA LYS A 299 6.62 -12.44 -40.79
C LYS A 299 6.99 -11.58 -39.59
N PHE A 300 6.34 -10.43 -39.45
CA PHE A 300 6.55 -9.47 -38.36
C PHE A 300 5.26 -9.12 -37.64
N VAL A 301 5.38 -8.83 -36.34
CA VAL A 301 4.29 -8.33 -35.51
C VAL A 301 4.75 -7.04 -34.82
N ILE A 302 3.95 -5.98 -34.91
CA ILE A 302 4.21 -4.75 -34.14
C ILE A 302 3.79 -4.99 -32.69
N THR A 303 4.76 -5.07 -31.79
CA THR A 303 4.60 -5.38 -30.35
C THR A 303 4.85 -4.16 -29.48
N PHE A 304 4.35 -2.99 -29.91
CA PHE A 304 4.53 -1.75 -29.17
C PHE A 304 3.69 -1.72 -27.89
N GLU A 305 4.33 -1.34 -26.79
CA GLU A 305 3.68 -1.12 -25.51
C GLU A 305 2.87 0.18 -25.49
N ASN A 306 1.91 0.24 -24.56
CA ASN A 306 1.11 1.46 -24.36
C ASN A 306 1.97 2.61 -23.84
N ASP A 307 2.98 2.28 -23.05
CA ASP A 307 3.93 3.19 -22.42
C ASP A 307 5.35 2.60 -22.53
N ASN A 308 6.36 3.47 -22.62
CA ASN A 308 7.77 3.09 -22.73
C ASN A 308 8.48 3.07 -21.36
N SER A 309 7.72 2.89 -20.28
CA SER A 309 8.27 2.78 -18.92
C SER A 309 9.31 1.65 -18.82
N THR A 310 10.42 1.92 -18.11
CA THR A 310 11.45 0.91 -17.83
C THR A 310 10.86 -0.31 -17.13
N ASN A 311 11.24 -1.50 -17.59
CA ASN A 311 10.72 -2.82 -17.17
C ASN A 311 9.24 -3.09 -17.48
N TYR A 312 8.49 -2.16 -18.08
CA TYR A 312 7.12 -2.42 -18.52
C TYR A 312 7.13 -3.18 -19.86
N ILE A 313 7.02 -4.50 -19.78
CA ILE A 313 6.98 -5.42 -20.92
C ILE A 313 5.84 -6.40 -20.70
N THR A 314 4.93 -6.50 -21.67
CA THR A 314 3.75 -7.37 -21.57
C THR A 314 3.86 -8.63 -22.43
N ASP A 315 2.81 -9.43 -22.41
CA ASP A 315 2.59 -10.60 -23.26
C ASP A 315 2.81 -10.34 -24.76
N LYS A 316 2.74 -9.09 -25.24
CA LYS A 316 2.80 -8.76 -26.69
C LYS A 316 4.05 -9.30 -27.37
N VAL A 317 5.23 -9.07 -26.78
CA VAL A 317 6.51 -9.51 -27.36
C VAL A 317 6.62 -11.03 -27.37
N TYR A 318 6.23 -11.69 -26.28
CA TYR A 318 6.26 -13.14 -26.16
C TYR A 318 5.25 -13.83 -27.09
N THR A 319 4.06 -13.28 -27.23
CA THR A 319 3.01 -13.78 -28.14
C THR A 319 3.50 -13.84 -29.58
N SER A 320 4.26 -12.82 -30.03
CA SER A 320 4.90 -12.83 -31.36
C SER A 320 5.95 -13.93 -31.48
N LEU A 321 6.82 -14.09 -30.46
CA LEU A 321 7.85 -15.13 -30.44
C LEU A 321 7.25 -16.54 -30.43
N TYR A 322 6.21 -16.78 -29.62
CA TYR A 322 5.47 -18.04 -29.59
C TYR A 322 4.81 -18.39 -30.93
N ALA A 323 4.33 -17.38 -31.65
CA ALA A 323 3.77 -17.56 -32.99
C ALA A 323 4.85 -17.72 -34.08
N GLY A 324 6.14 -17.64 -33.72
CA GLY A 324 7.28 -17.72 -34.62
C GLY A 324 7.47 -16.50 -35.54
N ALA A 325 6.86 -15.36 -35.20
CA ALA A 325 6.98 -14.09 -35.93
C ALA A 325 8.00 -13.17 -35.26
N ILE A 326 8.68 -12.31 -36.03
CA ILE A 326 9.68 -11.37 -35.51
C ILE A 326 8.97 -10.16 -34.87
N PRO A 327 9.18 -9.88 -33.57
CA PRO A 327 8.61 -8.70 -32.94
C PRO A 327 9.31 -7.41 -33.42
N ILE A 328 8.53 -6.42 -33.84
CA ILE A 328 8.96 -5.03 -33.99
C ILE A 328 8.56 -4.31 -32.70
N PHE A 329 9.52 -4.10 -31.81
CA PHE A 329 9.27 -3.72 -30.43
C PHE A 329 9.54 -2.23 -30.16
N MET A 330 8.68 -1.60 -29.36
CA MET A 330 8.88 -0.28 -28.76
C MET A 330 8.23 -0.31 -27.37
N GLY A 331 8.99 0.03 -26.35
CA GLY A 331 8.57 -0.07 -24.95
C GLY A 331 9.75 0.22 -24.03
N SER A 332 9.89 -0.58 -22.97
CA SER A 332 11.03 -0.56 -22.04
C SER A 332 12.40 -0.55 -22.72
N ASP A 333 13.30 0.31 -22.24
CA ASP A 333 14.72 0.36 -22.63
C ASP A 333 15.51 -0.89 -22.21
N LYS A 334 14.92 -1.72 -21.35
CA LYS A 334 15.51 -2.98 -20.85
C LYS A 334 15.03 -4.22 -21.59
N VAL A 335 14.33 -4.11 -22.72
CA VAL A 335 13.80 -5.28 -23.45
C VAL A 335 14.86 -6.34 -23.79
N GLY A 336 16.12 -5.94 -23.97
CA GLY A 336 17.24 -6.86 -24.18
C GLY A 336 17.45 -7.87 -23.03
N ASP A 337 16.99 -7.56 -21.82
CA ASP A 337 17.04 -8.45 -20.65
C ASP A 337 15.88 -9.47 -20.61
N TRP A 338 14.91 -9.36 -21.52
CA TRP A 338 13.64 -10.09 -21.48
C TRP A 338 13.47 -11.07 -22.64
N VAL A 339 14.12 -10.80 -23.78
CA VAL A 339 13.98 -11.61 -25.00
C VAL A 339 15.30 -12.31 -25.37
N PRO A 340 15.25 -13.40 -26.16
CA PRO A 340 16.47 -14.00 -26.68
C PRO A 340 17.30 -12.99 -27.48
N SER A 341 18.61 -13.03 -27.32
CA SER A 341 19.50 -12.05 -27.96
C SER A 341 19.47 -12.20 -29.48
N GLY A 342 19.11 -11.11 -30.16
CA GLY A 342 18.94 -11.06 -31.62
C GLY A 342 17.53 -11.43 -32.12
N SER A 343 16.54 -11.62 -31.24
CA SER A 343 15.19 -12.09 -31.64
C SER A 343 14.20 -10.99 -32.06
N ILE A 344 14.54 -9.71 -31.88
CA ILE A 344 13.60 -8.58 -32.11
C ILE A 344 14.21 -7.47 -32.97
N VAL A 345 13.34 -6.72 -33.67
CA VAL A 345 13.68 -5.40 -34.20
C VAL A 345 13.31 -4.37 -33.12
N ASN A 346 14.28 -3.91 -32.34
CA ASN A 346 14.07 -2.88 -31.32
C ASN A 346 14.07 -1.49 -31.95
N VAL A 347 12.94 -0.78 -31.89
CA VAL A 347 12.80 0.58 -32.44
C VAL A 347 13.75 1.57 -31.76
N GLY A 348 14.12 1.33 -30.49
CA GLY A 348 15.05 2.17 -29.74
C GLY A 348 16.47 2.22 -30.32
N ASP A 349 16.85 1.25 -31.15
CA ASP A 349 18.20 1.16 -31.74
C ASP A 349 18.38 2.08 -32.97
N TYR A 350 17.31 2.73 -33.43
CA TYR A 350 17.28 3.52 -34.67
C TYR A 350 17.05 5.00 -34.41
N LYS A 351 17.69 5.85 -35.22
CA LYS A 351 17.56 7.32 -35.12
C LYS A 351 16.17 7.81 -35.52
N SER A 352 15.49 7.11 -36.43
CA SER A 352 14.17 7.50 -36.92
C SER A 352 13.30 6.30 -37.31
N ILE A 353 11.99 6.51 -37.38
CA ILE A 353 11.04 5.51 -37.89
C ILE A 353 11.27 5.17 -39.36
N LYS A 354 11.83 6.10 -40.14
CA LYS A 354 12.23 5.83 -41.51
C LYS A 354 13.35 4.79 -41.57
N ASP A 355 14.32 4.88 -40.66
CA ASP A 355 15.44 3.92 -40.58
C ASP A 355 14.94 2.53 -40.16
N VAL A 356 14.00 2.46 -39.20
CA VAL A 356 13.32 1.21 -38.83
C VAL A 356 12.64 0.58 -40.06
N ALA A 357 11.87 1.39 -40.80
CA ALA A 357 11.16 0.90 -41.99
C ALA A 357 12.12 0.44 -43.10
N GLN A 358 13.24 1.14 -43.30
CA GLN A 358 14.26 0.76 -44.26
C GLN A 358 14.93 -0.57 -43.88
N HIS A 359 15.24 -0.76 -42.61
CA HIS A 359 15.79 -2.03 -42.11
C HIS A 359 14.80 -3.19 -42.29
N ILE A 360 13.52 -2.99 -41.96
CA ILE A 360 12.49 -4.01 -42.18
C ILE A 360 12.35 -4.38 -43.66
N LYS A 361 12.39 -3.40 -44.58
CA LYS A 361 12.39 -3.67 -46.02
C LYS A 361 13.58 -4.52 -46.47
N GLN A 362 14.77 -4.21 -45.97
CA GLN A 362 15.97 -5.00 -46.29
C GLN A 362 15.84 -6.45 -45.83
N ILE A 363 15.28 -6.68 -44.64
CA ILE A 363 14.98 -8.03 -44.17
C ILE A 363 13.93 -8.71 -45.06
N LEU A 364 12.90 -7.95 -45.49
CA LEU A 364 11.83 -8.48 -46.33
C LEU A 364 12.31 -8.93 -47.72
N GLU A 365 13.38 -8.32 -48.23
CA GLU A 365 14.00 -8.67 -49.53
C GLU A 365 14.89 -9.92 -49.46
N LYS A 366 15.47 -10.21 -48.29
CA LYS A 366 16.50 -11.25 -48.11
C LYS A 366 16.10 -12.26 -47.05
N LYS A 367 15.66 -13.44 -47.49
CA LYS A 367 15.37 -14.60 -46.63
C LYS A 367 16.50 -14.92 -45.63
N TYR A 368 17.76 -14.69 -46.02
CA TYR A 368 18.91 -14.87 -45.14
C TYR A 368 18.88 -13.94 -43.92
N ASP A 369 18.58 -12.66 -44.12
CA ASP A 369 18.53 -11.68 -43.03
C ASP A 369 17.33 -11.93 -42.10
N TYR A 370 16.21 -12.43 -42.63
CA TYR A 370 15.08 -12.88 -41.81
C TYR A 370 15.47 -14.04 -40.90
N LYS A 371 16.21 -15.03 -41.43
CA LYS A 371 16.63 -16.20 -40.65
C LYS A 371 17.55 -15.86 -39.47
N LYS A 372 18.33 -14.78 -39.57
CA LYS A 372 19.21 -14.34 -38.47
C LYS A 372 18.45 -14.12 -37.16
N TYR A 373 17.21 -13.64 -37.23
CA TYR A 373 16.35 -13.42 -36.05
C TYR A 373 15.91 -14.71 -35.34
N PHE A 374 16.23 -15.88 -35.90
CA PHE A 374 15.93 -17.19 -35.33
C PHE A 374 17.20 -17.97 -34.95
N GLU A 375 18.40 -17.43 -35.15
CA GLU A 375 19.67 -18.11 -34.81
C GLU A 375 19.78 -18.44 -33.31
N TRP A 376 19.08 -17.70 -32.45
CA TRP A 376 19.02 -18.01 -31.02
C TRP A 376 18.41 -19.40 -30.73
N LYS A 377 17.57 -19.93 -31.62
CA LYS A 377 17.01 -21.30 -31.51
C LYS A 377 18.02 -22.40 -31.83
N GLU A 378 19.16 -22.05 -32.44
CA GLU A 378 20.24 -22.98 -32.75
C GLU A 378 21.24 -23.13 -31.58
N ARG A 379 21.09 -22.32 -30.53
CA ARG A 379 21.92 -22.40 -29.32
C ARG A 379 21.48 -23.57 -28.44
N ALA A 380 22.36 -23.99 -27.52
CA ALA A 380 22.15 -25.17 -26.67
C ALA A 380 20.96 -25.06 -25.69
N GLY A 381 20.37 -23.87 -25.53
CA GLY A 381 19.22 -23.63 -24.67
C GLY A 381 18.74 -22.18 -24.76
N LEU A 382 17.61 -21.90 -24.11
CA LEU A 382 17.10 -20.54 -23.93
C LEU A 382 17.96 -19.80 -22.90
N GLU A 383 18.24 -18.51 -23.13
CA GLU A 383 19.04 -17.70 -22.21
C GLU A 383 18.37 -17.57 -20.84
N ASP A 384 19.12 -17.76 -19.75
CA ASP A 384 18.61 -17.76 -18.37
C ASP A 384 17.78 -16.52 -18.02
N LYS A 385 18.19 -15.35 -18.54
CA LYS A 385 17.44 -14.09 -18.35
C LYS A 385 16.00 -14.15 -18.86
N VAL A 386 15.73 -14.95 -19.90
CA VAL A 386 14.40 -15.15 -20.48
C VAL A 386 13.63 -16.19 -19.68
N VAL A 387 14.29 -17.29 -19.28
CA VAL A 387 13.72 -18.33 -18.41
C VAL A 387 13.21 -17.71 -17.11
N GLU A 388 14.01 -16.86 -16.47
CA GLU A 388 13.68 -16.13 -15.24
C GLU A 388 12.45 -15.20 -15.39
N LYS A 389 12.13 -14.74 -16.61
CA LYS A 389 10.89 -13.96 -16.83
C LYS A 389 9.68 -14.88 -16.92
N ILE A 390 9.79 -15.97 -17.69
CA ILE A 390 8.71 -16.95 -17.85
C ILE A 390 8.32 -17.56 -16.51
N GLU A 391 9.29 -17.90 -15.67
CA GLU A 391 9.04 -18.43 -14.31
C GLU A 391 8.28 -17.46 -13.41
N ARG A 392 8.38 -16.15 -13.67
CA ARG A 392 7.67 -15.08 -12.95
C ARG A 392 6.43 -14.59 -13.69
N CYS A 393 5.85 -15.37 -14.59
CA CYS A 393 4.51 -15.04 -15.08
C CYS A 393 3.58 -14.86 -13.86
N ILE A 394 2.81 -13.79 -13.88
CA ILE A 394 1.93 -13.36 -12.79
C ILE A 394 1.03 -14.50 -12.25
N ASN A 395 0.62 -15.42 -13.12
CA ASN A 395 -0.27 -16.55 -12.80
C ASN A 395 0.44 -17.90 -12.75
N SER A 396 1.78 -17.95 -12.78
CA SER A 396 2.47 -19.22 -12.58
C SER A 396 2.40 -19.61 -11.11
N GLU A 397 2.12 -20.89 -10.84
CA GLU A 397 2.09 -21.45 -9.49
C GLU A 397 3.37 -21.13 -8.71
N THR A 398 4.53 -21.29 -9.36
CA THR A 398 5.85 -20.95 -8.80
C THR A 398 5.92 -19.48 -8.36
N ASN A 399 5.38 -18.56 -9.15
CA ASN A 399 5.41 -17.14 -8.82
C ASN A 399 4.45 -16.79 -7.68
N LEU A 400 3.30 -17.46 -7.60
CA LEU A 400 2.37 -17.32 -6.48
C LEU A 400 3.01 -17.78 -5.17
N CYS A 401 3.69 -18.92 -5.15
CA CYS A 401 4.44 -19.36 -3.97
C CYS A 401 5.53 -18.35 -3.57
N LYS A 402 6.32 -17.88 -4.53
CA LYS A 402 7.35 -16.84 -4.28
C LYS A 402 6.75 -15.54 -3.74
N MET A 403 5.55 -15.17 -4.20
CA MET A 403 4.82 -14.01 -3.69
C MET A 403 4.40 -14.23 -2.23
N CYS A 404 3.86 -15.41 -1.89
CA CYS A 404 3.46 -15.75 -0.53
C CYS A 404 4.66 -15.78 0.42
N GLU A 405 5.78 -16.38 0.02
CA GLU A 405 7.05 -16.34 0.76
C GLU A 405 7.51 -14.90 1.01
N ARG A 406 7.52 -14.07 -0.03
CA ARG A 406 7.97 -12.67 0.06
C ARG A 406 7.08 -11.85 1.00
N LEU A 407 5.76 -12.00 0.90
CA LEU A 407 4.82 -11.30 1.78
C LEU A 407 4.99 -11.75 3.23
N ASN A 408 5.14 -13.06 3.47
CA ASN A 408 5.35 -13.62 4.80
C ASN A 408 6.64 -13.11 5.45
N GLN A 409 7.72 -12.98 4.67
CA GLN A 409 8.99 -12.41 5.15
C GLN A 409 8.86 -10.97 5.66
N THR A 410 7.83 -10.24 5.25
CA THR A 410 7.59 -8.86 5.74
C THR A 410 6.91 -8.78 7.10
N ILE A 411 6.39 -9.89 7.61
CA ILE A 411 5.65 -9.95 8.88
C ILE A 411 6.65 -10.15 10.03
N THR A 412 6.49 -9.35 11.09
CA THR A 412 7.33 -9.46 12.29
C THR A 412 6.72 -10.39 13.33
N ALA A 413 7.56 -10.96 14.20
CA ALA A 413 7.11 -11.77 15.34
C ALA A 413 6.10 -11.03 16.24
N LYS A 414 6.32 -9.73 16.47
CA LYS A 414 5.41 -8.89 17.26
C LYS A 414 4.00 -8.83 16.64
N GLN A 415 3.91 -8.76 15.31
CA GLN A 415 2.64 -8.73 14.59
C GLN A 415 1.89 -10.06 14.72
N VAL A 416 2.59 -11.19 14.50
CA VAL A 416 2.01 -12.54 14.66
C VAL A 416 1.47 -12.75 16.08
N LEU A 417 2.23 -12.35 17.10
CA LEU A 417 1.78 -12.44 18.49
C LEU A 417 0.58 -11.53 18.73
N PHE A 418 0.64 -10.27 18.31
CA PHE A 418 -0.47 -9.34 18.50
C PHE A 418 -1.77 -9.89 17.94
N GLU A 419 -1.75 -10.44 16.72
CA GLU A 419 -2.90 -11.06 16.11
C GLU A 419 -3.45 -12.21 16.95
N LYS A 420 -2.61 -13.21 17.26
CA LYS A 420 -2.97 -14.44 18.00
C LYS A 420 -3.67 -14.14 19.34
N TYR A 421 -3.24 -13.10 20.04
CA TYR A 421 -3.77 -12.78 21.37
C TYR A 421 -4.95 -11.79 21.34
N THR A 422 -5.12 -11.05 20.23
CA THR A 422 -6.16 -10.02 20.09
C THR A 422 -7.39 -10.53 19.35
N PHE A 423 -7.20 -11.34 18.31
CA PHE A 423 -8.25 -11.86 17.44
C PHE A 423 -8.37 -13.37 17.60
N SER A 424 -9.58 -13.89 17.42
CA SER A 424 -9.89 -15.32 17.39
C SER A 424 -10.53 -15.64 16.04
N PRO A 425 -10.44 -16.87 15.51
CA PRO A 425 -11.18 -17.26 14.30
C PRO A 425 -12.70 -17.01 14.42
N ASP A 426 -13.25 -17.09 15.63
CA ASP A 426 -14.66 -16.80 15.93
C ASP A 426 -14.91 -15.32 16.32
N SER A 427 -13.93 -14.43 16.12
CA SER A 427 -14.08 -13.03 16.48
C SER A 427 -14.72 -12.22 15.36
N THR A 428 -15.91 -11.68 15.63
CA THR A 428 -16.48 -10.60 14.83
C THR A 428 -15.75 -9.31 15.18
N TYR A 429 -14.89 -8.87 14.26
CA TYR A 429 -14.35 -7.52 14.28
C TYR A 429 -15.37 -6.56 13.67
N SER A 430 -15.67 -5.48 14.37
CA SER A 430 -16.49 -4.40 13.82
C SER A 430 -15.69 -3.10 13.91
N PRO A 431 -15.27 -2.55 12.76
CA PRO A 431 -14.65 -1.24 12.71
C PRO A 431 -15.74 -0.19 12.98
N LEU A 432 -15.65 0.49 14.11
CA LEU A 432 -16.68 1.40 14.60
C LEU A 432 -16.07 2.78 14.76
N PHE A 433 -16.86 3.81 14.46
CA PHE A 433 -16.59 5.18 14.87
C PHE A 433 -17.76 5.70 15.72
N ILE A 434 -17.61 6.88 16.31
CA ILE A 434 -18.67 7.54 17.08
C ILE A 434 -19.31 8.64 16.25
N GLU A 435 -20.63 8.57 16.08
CA GLU A 435 -21.45 9.71 15.67
C GLU A 435 -21.84 10.54 16.88
N MET A 436 -21.49 11.83 16.85
CA MET A 436 -21.89 12.81 17.84
C MET A 436 -22.92 13.78 17.24
N TYR A 437 -24.02 13.99 17.95
CA TYR A 437 -25.15 14.81 17.47
C TYR A 437 -24.93 16.31 17.66
N GLY A 438 -23.94 16.71 18.46
CA GLY A 438 -23.67 18.11 18.75
C GLY A 438 -24.70 18.73 19.69
N LYS A 439 -25.44 17.92 20.46
CA LYS A 439 -26.48 18.38 21.41
C LYS A 439 -26.06 18.20 22.86
N GLY A 440 -24.74 18.13 23.09
CA GLY A 440 -24.14 17.97 24.42
C GLY A 440 -23.83 16.52 24.78
N ASP A 441 -24.14 15.58 23.88
CA ASP A 441 -23.65 14.22 23.94
C ASP A 441 -22.11 14.21 23.85
N HIS A 442 -21.46 13.41 24.69
CA HIS A 442 -20.02 13.42 24.84
C HIS A 442 -19.50 12.15 25.51
N ILE A 443 -18.17 11.98 25.52
CA ILE A 443 -17.50 10.96 26.32
C ILE A 443 -16.83 11.64 27.51
N GLN A 444 -17.16 11.19 28.71
CA GLN A 444 -16.45 11.57 29.93
C GLN A 444 -15.36 10.55 30.23
N VAL A 445 -14.10 11.00 30.27
CA VAL A 445 -12.95 10.14 30.57
C VAL A 445 -12.80 9.99 32.08
N THR A 446 -12.63 8.75 32.54
CA THR A 446 -12.35 8.43 33.94
C THR A 446 -10.89 8.03 34.08
N PRO A 447 -10.04 8.86 34.75
CA PRO A 447 -8.65 8.52 35.00
C PRO A 447 -8.54 7.22 35.80
N SER A 448 -7.65 6.32 35.37
CA SER A 448 -7.35 5.09 36.08
C SER A 448 -6.30 5.30 37.16
N ASP A 449 -6.16 4.31 38.04
CA ASP A 449 -5.07 4.28 39.01
C ASP A 449 -3.69 4.03 38.39
N LEU A 450 -3.62 3.46 37.18
CA LEU A 450 -2.35 3.15 36.50
C LEU A 450 -1.65 4.41 35.99
N CYS A 451 -2.42 5.43 35.61
CA CYS A 451 -1.91 6.69 35.07
C CYS A 451 -2.61 7.88 35.73
N LYS A 452 -2.50 7.98 37.06
CA LYS A 452 -3.05 9.08 37.84
C LYS A 452 -2.53 10.43 37.35
N SER A 453 -3.42 11.42 37.24
CA SER A 453 -3.11 12.77 36.76
C SER A 453 -2.45 12.83 35.38
N SER A 454 -2.61 11.78 34.56
CA SER A 454 -2.02 11.72 33.21
C SER A 454 -2.44 12.86 32.28
N PHE A 455 -3.59 13.49 32.55
CA PHE A 455 -4.13 14.57 31.72
C PHE A 455 -3.78 15.98 32.22
N ASP A 456 -2.98 16.13 33.26
CA ASP A 456 -2.44 17.44 33.71
C ASP A 456 -1.22 17.83 32.84
N LEU A 457 -1.47 17.93 31.53
CA LEU A 457 -0.46 18.19 30.50
C LEU A 457 -0.06 19.68 30.53
N THR A 458 1.24 19.94 30.65
CA THR A 458 1.77 21.30 30.84
C THR A 458 2.74 21.72 29.76
N THR A 459 3.91 21.08 29.68
CA THR A 459 5.02 21.56 28.84
C THR A 459 5.11 20.89 27.48
N GLN A 460 4.76 19.61 27.37
CA GLN A 460 4.80 18.85 26.12
C GLN A 460 3.67 17.83 26.04
N TYR A 461 3.05 17.71 24.88
CA TYR A 461 2.02 16.70 24.60
C TYR A 461 1.63 16.70 23.11
N THR A 462 0.90 15.66 22.70
CA THR A 462 0.28 15.58 21.38
C THR A 462 -1.18 15.17 21.52
N LEU A 463 -2.08 15.89 20.87
CA LEU A 463 -3.50 15.59 20.78
C LEU A 463 -3.83 15.26 19.33
N MET A 464 -4.54 14.15 19.09
CA MET A 464 -4.91 13.76 17.73
C MET A 464 -6.20 12.95 17.68
N ALA A 465 -6.92 13.04 16.57
CA ALA A 465 -8.13 12.29 16.31
C ALA A 465 -8.40 12.22 14.80
N TRP A 466 -9.17 11.23 14.39
CA TRP A 466 -9.90 11.27 13.12
C TRP A 466 -11.24 11.97 13.34
N VAL A 467 -11.59 12.92 12.46
CA VAL A 467 -12.83 13.70 12.52
C VAL A 467 -13.47 13.85 11.14
N LYS A 468 -14.79 13.68 11.06
CA LYS A 468 -15.63 14.01 9.91
C LYS A 468 -16.71 15.00 10.36
N PRO A 469 -16.40 16.31 10.42
CA PRO A 469 -17.35 17.30 10.92
C PRO A 469 -18.53 17.44 9.97
N SER A 470 -19.75 17.50 10.48
CA SER A 470 -20.96 17.76 9.67
C SER A 470 -21.36 19.23 9.66
N SER A 471 -20.74 20.04 10.52
CA SER A 471 -20.90 21.48 10.55
C SER A 471 -19.63 22.14 11.09
N PHE A 472 -19.57 23.48 11.07
CA PHE A 472 -18.49 24.24 11.70
C PHE A 472 -19.04 25.18 12.74
N GLY A 473 -18.32 25.30 13.86
CA GLY A 473 -18.73 26.10 15.02
C GLY A 473 -17.57 26.22 15.99
N ASP A 474 -17.88 26.20 17.28
CA ASP A 474 -16.89 26.04 18.36
C ASP A 474 -16.92 24.57 18.81
N GLN A 475 -16.37 23.66 17.99
CA GLN A 475 -16.64 22.22 18.11
C GLN A 475 -15.52 21.45 18.80
N ARG A 476 -15.74 21.08 20.07
CA ARG A 476 -14.73 20.43 20.93
C ARG A 476 -14.44 18.99 20.53
N ILE A 477 -13.22 18.72 20.08
CA ILE A 477 -12.75 17.35 19.86
C ILE A 477 -12.27 16.79 21.20
N ILE A 478 -11.32 17.47 21.86
CA ILE A 478 -10.77 17.12 23.18
C ILE A 478 -10.76 18.38 24.04
N ASP A 479 -11.37 18.34 25.22
CA ASP A 479 -11.44 19.49 26.12
C ASP A 479 -11.10 19.10 27.56
N LYS A 480 -10.15 19.83 28.14
CA LYS A 480 -9.88 19.90 29.57
C LYS A 480 -9.61 21.36 29.92
N ASN A 481 -10.49 22.27 29.50
CA ASN A 481 -10.37 23.69 29.75
C ASN A 481 -11.54 24.23 30.58
N ARG A 482 -11.28 25.29 31.34
CA ARG A 482 -12.33 26.18 31.82
C ARG A 482 -12.71 27.15 30.70
N ALA A 483 -13.98 27.11 30.29
CA ALA A 483 -14.55 27.85 29.18
C ALA A 483 -14.36 29.36 29.40
N ASN A 484 -14.12 30.07 28.30
CA ASN A 484 -13.78 31.49 28.28
C ASN A 484 -12.52 31.83 29.10
N SER A 485 -11.62 30.87 29.30
CA SER A 485 -10.30 31.07 29.89
C SER A 485 -9.25 30.20 29.19
N LEU A 486 -7.98 30.40 29.55
CA LEU A 486 -6.86 29.55 29.09
C LEU A 486 -6.42 28.57 30.18
N GLN A 487 -7.29 28.29 31.16
CA GLN A 487 -6.99 27.39 32.27
C GLN A 487 -7.18 25.92 31.86
N GLY A 488 -6.17 25.38 31.19
CA GLY A 488 -6.16 24.03 30.63
C GLY A 488 -5.92 24.08 29.13
N PHE A 489 -6.48 23.10 28.42
CA PHE A 489 -6.39 23.06 26.96
C PHE A 489 -7.71 22.62 26.32
N ASN A 490 -8.00 23.16 25.14
CA ASN A 490 -9.04 22.63 24.26
C ASN A 490 -8.53 22.54 22.82
N PHE A 491 -8.79 21.40 22.21
CA PHE A 491 -8.51 21.08 20.83
C PHE A 491 -9.83 20.94 20.08
N ASP A 492 -10.08 21.82 19.13
CA ASP A 492 -11.39 21.98 18.49
C ASP A 492 -11.33 22.35 17.01
N ILE A 493 -12.51 22.38 16.40
CA ILE A 493 -12.72 22.91 15.06
C ILE A 493 -13.46 24.24 15.19
N GLN A 494 -12.78 25.32 14.82
CA GLN A 494 -13.31 26.68 14.78
C GLN A 494 -13.85 27.00 13.38
N LYS A 495 -15.04 27.61 13.31
CA LYS A 495 -15.58 28.17 12.07
C LYS A 495 -14.75 29.36 11.60
N SER A 496 -14.34 29.36 10.33
CA SER A 496 -13.64 30.49 9.69
C SER A 496 -14.47 31.77 9.70
N ALA A 497 -13.80 32.92 9.61
CA ALA A 497 -14.44 34.24 9.63
C ALA A 497 -15.49 34.45 8.52
N ASN A 498 -15.26 33.89 7.32
CA ASN A 498 -16.23 33.94 6.22
C ASN A 498 -17.29 32.82 6.28
N GLY A 499 -17.18 31.93 7.26
CA GLY A 499 -18.12 30.84 7.52
C GLY A 499 -18.09 29.67 6.52
N LYS A 500 -17.16 29.64 5.57
CA LYS A 500 -17.15 28.66 4.46
C LYS A 500 -16.44 27.34 4.79
N TYR A 501 -15.51 27.37 5.75
CA TYR A 501 -14.70 26.22 6.12
C TYR A 501 -14.40 26.20 7.63
N GLY A 502 -13.92 25.06 8.11
CA GLY A 502 -13.40 24.89 9.47
C GLY A 502 -11.89 25.00 9.54
N LEU A 503 -11.37 25.42 10.68
CA LEU A 503 -9.95 25.43 11.04
C LEU A 503 -9.77 24.64 12.33
N ILE A 504 -8.70 23.85 12.40
CA ILE A 504 -8.33 23.20 13.65
C ILE A 504 -7.68 24.22 14.56
N ARG A 505 -8.03 24.22 15.85
CA ARG A 505 -7.54 25.18 16.81
C ARG A 505 -7.15 24.51 18.13
N LEU A 506 -6.07 25.02 18.72
CA LEU A 506 -5.65 24.72 20.09
C LEU A 506 -5.69 26.01 20.89
N CYS A 507 -6.49 26.06 21.95
CA CYS A 507 -6.35 27.07 23.00
C CYS A 507 -5.64 26.45 24.20
N ALA A 508 -4.47 26.98 24.54
CA ALA A 508 -3.60 26.48 25.59
C ALA A 508 -2.54 27.53 25.97
N GLY A 509 -2.02 27.46 27.19
CA GLY A 509 -0.99 28.36 27.68
C GLY A 509 -1.45 29.81 27.70
N ASN A 510 -0.91 30.63 26.79
CA ASN A 510 -1.15 32.07 26.68
C ASN A 510 -2.01 32.49 25.47
N GLY A 511 -2.56 31.56 24.68
CA GLY A 511 -3.34 31.92 23.50
C GLY A 511 -4.14 30.81 22.83
N CYS A 512 -4.75 31.16 21.70
CA CYS A 512 -5.44 30.25 20.79
C CYS A 512 -4.78 30.31 19.42
N TYR A 513 -4.48 29.15 18.85
CA TYR A 513 -3.70 29.00 17.62
C TYR A 513 -4.44 28.13 16.64
N GLU A 514 -4.40 28.48 15.35
CA GLU A 514 -5.20 27.84 14.31
C GLU A 514 -4.33 27.20 13.23
N SER A 515 -4.86 26.16 12.58
CA SER A 515 -4.34 25.61 11.34
C SER A 515 -4.53 26.60 10.17
N LYS A 516 -3.81 26.39 9.07
CA LYS A 516 -4.00 27.12 7.80
C LYS A 516 -4.91 26.35 6.85
N LYS A 517 -4.83 25.02 6.84
CA LYS A 517 -5.64 24.18 5.94
C LYS A 517 -7.12 24.26 6.29
N ALA A 518 -7.92 24.54 5.27
CA ALA A 518 -9.37 24.60 5.35
C ALA A 518 -9.99 23.19 5.32
N LEU A 519 -10.83 22.90 6.33
CA LEU A 519 -11.63 21.69 6.39
C LEU A 519 -12.98 21.92 5.70
N SER A 520 -13.49 20.89 5.03
CA SER A 520 -14.87 20.84 4.52
C SER A 520 -15.68 19.83 5.31
N VAL A 521 -17.00 20.04 5.37
CA VAL A 521 -17.90 19.10 6.05
C VAL A 521 -17.93 17.75 5.33
N ASP A 522 -18.31 16.71 6.07
CA ASP A 522 -18.58 15.36 5.58
C ASP A 522 -17.39 14.69 4.84
N ILE A 523 -16.16 15.05 5.20
CA ILE A 523 -14.92 14.41 4.76
C ILE A 523 -14.09 14.04 5.99
N TRP A 524 -13.51 12.84 6.02
CA TRP A 524 -12.61 12.44 7.11
C TRP A 524 -11.28 13.20 7.03
N TYR A 525 -10.86 13.77 8.15
CA TYR A 525 -9.54 14.34 8.36
C TYR A 525 -8.91 13.70 9.59
N HIS A 526 -7.64 13.33 9.48
CA HIS A 526 -6.83 13.10 10.65
C HIS A 526 -6.25 14.44 11.10
N VAL A 527 -6.49 14.85 12.33
CA VAL A 527 -6.07 16.15 12.86
C VAL A 527 -5.20 15.93 14.08
N ALA A 528 -4.06 16.61 14.12
CA ALA A 528 -3.14 16.52 15.25
C ALA A 528 -2.53 17.88 15.58
N VAL A 529 -2.26 18.09 16.86
CA VAL A 529 -1.47 19.23 17.36
C VAL A 529 -0.40 18.72 18.31
N VAL A 530 0.85 19.11 18.05
CA VAL A 530 2.02 18.82 18.87
C VAL A 530 2.41 20.08 19.61
N PHE A 531 2.39 20.05 20.93
CA PHE A 531 2.74 21.15 21.83
C PHE A 531 4.09 20.85 22.50
N SER A 532 5.00 21.83 22.53
CA SER A 532 6.30 21.75 23.22
C SER A 532 6.75 23.15 23.68
N THR A 533 7.06 23.29 24.96
CA THR A 533 7.49 24.54 25.61
C THR A 533 8.67 24.37 26.58
N ASP A 534 9.18 23.16 26.72
CA ASP A 534 10.29 22.78 27.59
C ASP A 534 11.55 22.35 26.82
N ASN A 535 11.65 22.70 25.53
CA ASN A 535 12.86 22.43 24.79
C ASN A 535 14.01 23.31 25.34
N PRO A 536 15.18 22.72 25.67
CA PRO A 536 16.37 23.46 26.07
C PRO A 536 16.76 24.55 25.08
N ASP A 537 16.54 24.32 23.78
CA ASP A 537 16.56 25.39 22.79
C ASP A 537 15.19 26.06 22.74
N VAL A 538 15.11 27.28 23.29
CA VAL A 538 13.87 28.07 23.33
C VAL A 538 13.34 28.37 21.93
N HIS A 539 14.21 28.37 20.92
CA HIS A 539 13.82 28.51 19.52
C HIS A 539 13.22 27.25 18.92
N ASP A 540 13.14 26.13 19.65
CA ASP A 540 12.45 24.91 19.21
C ASP A 540 11.09 24.71 19.90
N ASN A 541 10.71 25.59 20.82
CA ASN A 541 9.38 25.60 21.43
C ASN A 541 8.34 25.98 20.38
N ARG A 542 7.46 25.03 20.03
CA ARG A 542 6.51 25.15 18.92
C ARG A 542 5.17 24.51 19.28
N VAL A 543 4.11 25.08 18.72
CA VAL A 543 2.83 24.38 18.51
C VAL A 543 2.72 24.08 17.03
N LYS A 544 2.73 22.80 16.67
CA LYS A 544 2.72 22.34 15.28
C LYS A 544 1.40 21.65 14.99
N PHE A 545 0.72 22.09 13.95
CA PHE A 545 -0.51 21.49 13.44
C PHE A 545 -0.19 20.55 12.28
N TYR A 546 -0.88 19.42 12.26
CA TYR A 546 -0.80 18.45 11.18
C TYR A 546 -2.21 18.04 10.75
N ILE A 547 -2.45 18.01 9.45
CA ILE A 547 -3.73 17.61 8.85
C ILE A 547 -3.47 16.51 7.82
N ASN A 548 -4.15 15.38 7.98
CA ASN A 548 -3.86 14.11 7.30
C ASN A 548 -2.38 13.73 7.48
N GLY A 549 -1.88 13.98 8.70
CA GLY A 549 -0.49 13.87 9.17
C GLY A 549 0.57 14.42 8.22
N VAL A 550 0.21 15.44 7.45
CA VAL A 550 1.13 16.35 6.77
C VAL A 550 1.21 17.62 7.62
N PHE A 551 2.42 18.15 7.79
CA PHE A 551 2.64 19.43 8.46
C PHE A 551 1.83 20.54 7.79
N ASP A 552 1.08 21.30 8.58
CA ASP A 552 0.23 22.39 8.09
C ASP A 552 0.82 23.76 8.46
N THR A 553 1.03 24.02 9.74
CA THR A 553 1.62 25.26 10.24
C THR A 553 2.21 25.07 11.63
N GLU A 554 3.08 25.99 12.01
CA GLU A 554 3.52 26.16 13.39
C GLU A 554 3.33 27.59 13.85
N HIS A 555 3.31 27.77 15.16
CA HIS A 555 3.30 29.07 15.83
C HIS A 555 4.49 29.13 16.82
N GLU A 556 4.78 30.30 17.37
CA GLU A 556 5.88 30.55 18.33
C GLU A 556 5.38 31.32 19.58
N ASN A 557 6.24 31.51 20.59
CA ASN A 557 6.01 32.31 21.81
C ASN A 557 4.91 31.80 22.76
N PHE A 558 5.01 30.55 23.19
CA PHE A 558 4.04 29.93 24.08
C PHE A 558 4.49 29.89 25.54
N ALA A 559 3.51 29.97 26.45
CA ALA A 559 3.70 29.62 27.84
C ALA A 559 3.25 28.17 28.10
N PRO A 560 3.80 27.48 29.11
CA PRO A 560 3.30 26.19 29.54
C PRO A 560 1.80 26.22 29.83
N THR A 561 1.11 25.13 29.50
CA THR A 561 -0.31 24.96 29.78
C THR A 561 -0.55 24.86 31.29
N THR A 562 -1.50 25.63 31.82
CA THR A 562 -1.88 25.54 33.23
C THR A 562 -2.79 24.35 33.48
N THR A 563 -2.69 23.71 34.64
CA THR A 563 -3.57 22.59 34.99
C THR A 563 -4.96 23.05 35.44
N THR A 564 -5.92 22.14 35.42
CA THR A 564 -7.30 22.42 35.83
C THR A 564 -7.99 21.21 36.46
N LYS A 565 -8.97 21.47 37.33
CA LYS A 565 -9.75 20.44 38.03
C LYS A 565 -10.90 19.89 37.18
N TYR A 566 -11.19 20.48 36.02
CA TYR A 566 -12.23 19.97 35.13
C TYR A 566 -11.84 18.60 34.55
N PRO A 567 -12.82 17.72 34.31
CA PRO A 567 -12.57 16.43 33.69
C PRO A 567 -12.12 16.59 32.24
N LEU A 568 -11.43 15.58 31.73
CA LEU A 568 -11.17 15.47 30.29
C LEU A 568 -12.44 14.95 29.61
N LEU A 569 -12.98 15.71 28.66
CA LEU A 569 -14.12 15.33 27.85
C LEU A 569 -13.74 15.23 26.37
N ILE A 570 -14.39 14.30 25.66
CA ILE A 570 -14.33 14.21 24.19
C ILE A 570 -15.69 14.61 23.64
N GLY A 571 -15.73 15.56 22.69
CA GLY A 571 -16.97 15.98 22.04
C GLY A 571 -17.70 17.17 22.67
N LYS A 572 -17.25 17.68 23.83
CA LYS A 572 -17.93 18.78 24.55
C LYS A 572 -16.98 19.60 25.43
N SER A 573 -17.31 20.88 25.61
CA SER A 573 -16.68 21.80 26.57
C SER A 573 -16.84 21.33 28.02
N ALA A 574 -15.72 21.22 28.75
CA ALA A 574 -15.68 20.59 30.09
C ALA A 574 -16.40 21.38 31.19
N SER A 575 -16.66 22.65 30.96
CA SER A 575 -17.13 23.60 31.97
C SER A 575 -18.44 24.30 31.60
N MET A 576 -19.00 23.99 30.43
CA MET A 576 -20.32 24.46 30.00
C MET A 576 -21.38 23.38 30.26
N GLN A 577 -22.61 23.81 30.56
CA GLN A 577 -23.77 22.92 30.55
C GLN A 577 -23.99 22.35 29.14
N PRO A 578 -24.73 21.24 28.96
CA PRO A 578 -25.07 20.72 27.65
C PRO A 578 -25.82 21.78 26.81
N THR A 579 -25.11 22.44 25.91
CA THR A 579 -25.63 23.43 24.96
C THR A 579 -25.25 23.04 23.55
N ASP A 580 -25.91 23.64 22.55
CA ASP A 580 -25.57 23.44 21.13
C ASP A 580 -24.23 24.11 20.74
N SER A 581 -23.67 24.95 21.62
CA SER A 581 -22.35 25.57 21.47
C SER A 581 -21.31 24.83 22.32
N GLY A 582 -20.08 24.69 21.82
CA GLY A 582 -19.02 23.98 22.52
C GLY A 582 -19.12 22.46 22.39
N THR A 583 -19.87 21.94 21.42
CA THR A 583 -20.13 20.50 21.19
C THR A 583 -19.74 20.10 19.78
N TYR A 584 -19.26 18.88 19.62
CA TYR A 584 -18.88 18.34 18.32
C TYR A 584 -20.07 17.70 17.62
N GLN A 585 -20.24 18.02 16.33
CA GLN A 585 -21.29 17.45 15.49
C GLN A 585 -20.63 16.80 14.26
N GLY A 586 -20.76 15.47 14.17
CA GLY A 586 -20.17 14.68 13.10
C GLY A 586 -19.59 13.39 13.63
N PHE A 587 -18.70 12.77 12.85
CA PHE A 587 -18.09 11.50 13.24
C PHE A 587 -16.69 11.70 13.82
N ILE A 588 -16.33 10.94 14.84
CA ILE A 588 -15.01 10.95 15.47
C ILE A 588 -14.52 9.53 15.65
N ASP A 589 -13.22 9.34 15.44
CA ASP A 589 -12.57 8.05 15.57
C ASP A 589 -11.12 8.21 16.06
N ASN A 590 -10.52 7.15 16.61
CA ASN A 590 -9.09 7.07 16.94
C ASN A 590 -8.56 8.27 17.73
N VAL A 591 -9.23 8.60 18.84
CA VAL A 591 -8.80 9.69 19.72
C VAL A 591 -7.57 9.24 20.49
N MET A 592 -6.45 9.93 20.30
CA MET A 592 -5.19 9.63 20.98
C MET A 592 -4.64 10.85 21.70
N ILE A 593 -4.07 10.61 22.88
CA ILE A 593 -3.34 11.61 23.67
C ILE A 593 -1.98 11.03 24.05
N PHE A 594 -0.92 11.76 23.71
CA PHE A 594 0.43 11.49 24.17
C PHE A 594 0.88 12.57 25.15
N ASN A 595 1.53 12.17 26.24
CA ASN A 595 2.19 13.09 27.19
C ASN A 595 3.59 13.54 26.75
N ARG A 596 3.89 13.38 25.45
CA ARG A 596 5.12 13.81 24.80
C ARG A 596 4.82 14.48 23.46
N SER A 597 5.78 15.25 22.96
CA SER A 597 5.72 15.78 21.60
C SER A 597 6.09 14.69 20.60
N LEU A 598 5.17 14.37 19.68
CA LEU A 598 5.45 13.45 18.58
C LEU A 598 6.26 14.13 17.47
N SER A 599 7.14 13.36 16.83
CA SER A 599 7.79 13.80 15.60
C SER A 599 6.78 13.84 14.43
N ALA A 600 7.09 14.57 13.35
CA ALA A 600 6.26 14.56 12.14
C ALA A 600 6.11 13.14 11.56
N VAL A 601 7.14 12.30 11.72
CA VAL A 601 7.13 10.89 11.28
C VAL A 601 6.16 10.07 12.14
N ASP A 602 6.19 10.25 13.46
CA ASP A 602 5.26 9.57 14.38
C ASP A 602 3.81 9.98 14.11
N VAL A 603 3.54 11.28 13.93
CA VAL A 603 2.19 11.77 13.59
C VAL A 603 1.70 11.15 12.28
N ASN A 604 2.56 11.10 11.26
CA ASN A 604 2.22 10.49 9.97
C ASN A 604 1.97 8.98 10.09
N LYS A 605 2.77 8.28 10.90
CA LYS A 605 2.63 6.84 11.16
C LYS A 605 1.27 6.49 11.75
N PHE A 606 0.79 7.25 12.74
CA PHE A 606 -0.47 6.95 13.44
C PHE A 606 -1.74 7.35 12.67
N ILE A 607 -1.62 8.01 11.51
CA ILE A 607 -2.77 8.19 10.60
C ILE A 607 -3.30 6.81 10.18
N TRP A 608 -2.38 5.95 9.77
CA TRP A 608 -2.68 4.71 9.06
C TRP A 608 -2.48 3.48 9.92
N ASN A 609 -1.48 3.50 10.81
CA ASN A 609 -1.15 2.37 11.66
C ASN A 609 -1.74 2.58 13.05
N GLN A 610 -2.65 1.70 13.46
CA GLN A 610 -3.08 1.67 14.84
C GLN A 610 -1.90 1.40 15.79
N PRO A 611 -1.83 2.10 16.93
CA PRO A 611 -0.88 1.76 17.98
C PRO A 611 -1.20 0.41 18.62
N TYR A 612 -0.19 -0.26 19.16
CA TYR A 612 -0.32 -1.46 19.99
C TYR A 612 -0.92 -1.15 21.37
N GLY A 613 -0.90 0.12 21.80
CA GLY A 613 -1.36 0.60 23.10
C GLY A 613 -0.24 0.80 24.11
N ASN A 614 0.98 0.34 23.82
CA ASN A 614 2.16 0.45 24.68
C ASN A 614 3.24 1.38 24.13
N GLU A 615 2.88 2.20 23.15
CA GLU A 615 3.73 3.25 22.62
C GLU A 615 4.16 4.20 23.72
N GLU A 616 5.42 4.59 23.70
CA GLU A 616 5.97 5.52 24.68
C GLU A 616 5.14 6.80 24.73
N GLY A 617 4.69 7.14 25.94
CA GLY A 617 3.91 8.34 26.23
C GLY A 617 2.44 8.31 25.79
N LEU A 618 1.93 7.21 25.22
CA LEU A 618 0.50 7.08 24.89
C LEU A 618 -0.31 6.88 26.18
N ILE A 619 -1.14 7.85 26.53
CA ILE A 619 -1.93 7.86 27.77
C ILE A 619 -3.44 7.71 27.57
N LEU A 620 -3.90 7.80 26.32
CA LEU A 620 -5.29 7.54 25.93
C LEU A 620 -5.31 7.08 24.47
N PHE A 621 -6.02 5.99 24.18
CA PHE A 621 -6.37 5.59 22.82
C PHE A 621 -7.78 5.01 22.78
N TYR A 622 -8.70 5.73 22.14
CA TYR A 622 -10.05 5.27 21.85
C TYR A 622 -10.19 4.99 20.36
N ASP A 623 -10.21 3.70 20.01
CA ASP A 623 -10.38 3.20 18.63
C ASP A 623 -11.84 2.86 18.28
N PHE A 624 -12.72 2.87 19.29
CA PHE A 624 -14.16 2.55 19.25
C PHE A 624 -14.58 1.18 18.70
N ASN A 625 -13.67 0.46 18.04
CA ASN A 625 -13.85 -0.85 17.46
C ASN A 625 -14.31 -1.89 18.49
N SER A 626 -15.10 -2.84 18.02
CA SER A 626 -15.54 -4.00 18.82
C SER A 626 -14.84 -5.28 18.37
N ASN A 627 -14.45 -6.10 19.34
CA ASN A 627 -14.01 -7.48 19.12
C ASN A 627 -14.63 -8.41 20.18
N THR A 628 -14.95 -9.65 19.80
CA THR A 628 -15.77 -10.58 20.62
C THR A 628 -15.14 -10.98 21.96
N LYS A 629 -13.82 -10.78 22.13
CA LYS A 629 -13.13 -11.12 23.38
C LYS A 629 -13.56 -10.24 24.56
N TYR A 630 -14.15 -9.07 24.28
CA TYR A 630 -14.68 -8.15 25.29
C TYR A 630 -16.04 -7.62 24.85
N PRO A 631 -17.17 -8.25 25.24
CA PRO A 631 -18.49 -7.75 24.89
C PRO A 631 -18.66 -6.31 25.38
N VAL A 632 -18.86 -5.40 24.43
CA VAL A 632 -18.88 -3.97 24.71
C VAL A 632 -20.24 -3.59 25.30
N LYS A 633 -20.25 -3.09 26.53
CA LYS A 633 -21.41 -2.34 27.03
C LYS A 633 -21.58 -1.11 26.14
N GLN A 634 -22.78 -0.90 25.58
CA GLN A 634 -23.04 0.14 24.58
C GLN A 634 -22.54 1.55 25.00
N SER A 635 -22.59 1.87 26.30
CA SER A 635 -22.19 3.17 26.85
C SER A 635 -20.73 3.28 27.29
N THR A 636 -19.92 2.21 27.25
CA THR A 636 -18.51 2.25 27.67
C THR A 636 -17.58 2.33 26.46
N VAL A 637 -16.56 3.19 26.60
CA VAL A 637 -15.44 3.33 25.66
C VAL A 637 -14.19 2.84 26.37
N PHE A 638 -13.57 1.79 25.85
CA PHE A 638 -12.37 1.22 26.47
C PHE A 638 -11.12 1.94 25.98
N ASP A 639 -10.24 2.31 26.91
CA ASP A 639 -8.91 2.80 26.58
C ASP A 639 -7.99 1.63 26.22
N ARG A 640 -7.51 1.65 24.97
CA ARG A 640 -6.60 0.65 24.42
C ARG A 640 -5.16 0.87 24.86
N SER A 641 -4.82 2.03 25.41
CA SER A 641 -3.50 2.28 25.98
C SER A 641 -3.27 1.46 27.26
N ILE A 642 -2.00 1.38 27.68
CA ILE A 642 -1.63 0.79 28.98
C ILE A 642 -2.28 1.51 30.17
N CYS A 643 -2.73 2.75 29.99
CA CYS A 643 -3.29 3.56 31.05
C CYS A 643 -4.72 3.19 31.41
N ARG A 644 -5.52 2.54 30.56
CA ARG A 644 -6.90 2.10 30.90
C ARG A 644 -7.82 3.22 31.40
N ASN A 645 -7.63 4.44 30.91
CA ASN A 645 -8.47 5.60 31.20
C ASN A 645 -9.82 5.48 30.47
N ASN A 646 -10.67 4.54 30.87
CA ASN A 646 -11.94 4.24 30.20
C ASN A 646 -12.89 5.45 30.21
N GLY A 647 -13.70 5.55 29.16
CA GLY A 647 -14.68 6.60 28.96
C GLY A 647 -16.12 6.09 29.06
N TYR A 648 -17.03 7.00 29.35
CA TYR A 648 -18.47 6.73 29.39
C TYR A 648 -19.21 7.72 28.49
N MET A 649 -20.07 7.20 27.62
CA MET A 649 -20.96 8.02 26.80
C MET A 649 -22.04 8.64 27.68
N MET A 650 -22.14 9.96 27.61
CA MET A 650 -23.05 10.77 28.39
C MET A 650 -24.10 11.39 27.46
N PRO A 651 -25.39 11.38 27.83
CA PRO A 651 -26.45 11.98 27.03
C PRO A 651 -26.35 13.51 26.98
N GLY A 652 -26.81 14.08 25.87
CA GLY A 652 -27.01 15.51 25.68
C GLY A 652 -28.35 16.04 26.20
N LYS A 653 -28.69 17.26 25.79
CA LYS A 653 -29.87 18.04 26.26
C LYS A 653 -31.21 17.33 26.03
N TYR A 654 -31.34 16.54 24.98
CA TYR A 654 -32.58 15.84 24.62
C TYR A 654 -32.49 14.33 24.81
N HIS A 655 -31.58 13.86 25.69
CA HIS A 655 -31.22 12.46 25.83
C HIS A 655 -30.64 11.83 24.56
N ASP A 656 -30.22 12.66 23.59
CA ASP A 656 -29.40 12.21 22.46
C ASP A 656 -28.10 11.62 23.01
N VAL A 657 -27.75 10.42 22.58
CA VAL A 657 -26.52 9.73 23.00
C VAL A 657 -25.70 9.45 21.75
N SER A 658 -24.41 9.76 21.79
CA SER A 658 -23.51 9.44 20.71
C SER A 658 -23.60 7.96 20.36
N GLN A 659 -23.64 7.63 19.06
CA GLN A 659 -23.89 6.27 18.60
C GLN A 659 -22.63 5.66 17.98
N LYS A 660 -22.47 4.34 18.16
CA LYS A 660 -21.44 3.58 17.45
C LYS A 660 -21.97 3.22 16.07
N VAL A 661 -21.24 3.60 15.04
CA VAL A 661 -21.61 3.35 13.64
C VAL A 661 -20.52 2.52 12.99
N ILE A 662 -20.92 1.47 12.25
CA ILE A 662 -20.00 0.56 11.55
C ILE A 662 -19.53 1.22 10.25
N GLN A 663 -18.22 1.22 10.01
CA GLN A 663 -17.63 1.60 8.73
C GLN A 663 -16.29 0.90 8.50
N ILE A 664 -16.14 0.33 7.32
CA ILE A 664 -15.03 -0.55 6.94
C ILE A 664 -13.76 0.22 6.55
N GLY A 665 -13.87 1.52 6.28
CA GLY A 665 -12.73 2.36 5.91
C GLY A 665 -13.08 3.85 5.91
N LYS A 666 -12.07 4.71 5.91
CA LYS A 666 -12.26 6.16 5.98
C LYS A 666 -12.16 6.77 4.58
N ASP A 667 -13.13 7.61 4.22
CA ASP A 667 -13.15 8.37 2.97
C ASP A 667 -12.11 9.50 3.00
N ILE A 668 -10.96 9.28 2.36
CA ILE A 668 -9.82 10.18 2.49
C ILE A 668 -9.58 10.91 1.17
N THR A 669 -9.50 12.23 1.28
CA THR A 669 -9.09 13.09 0.17
C THR A 669 -7.59 13.29 0.21
N PHE A 670 -6.92 12.75 -0.79
CA PHE A 670 -5.48 12.88 -0.96
C PHE A 670 -5.07 14.20 -1.60
N ASN A 671 -5.92 14.71 -2.49
CA ASN A 671 -5.80 16.03 -3.08
C ASN A 671 -7.18 16.69 -3.05
N LYS A 672 -7.23 17.97 -2.67
CA LYS A 672 -8.28 18.85 -3.18
C LYS A 672 -7.60 19.69 -4.25
N CYS A 673 -7.73 19.29 -5.51
CA CYS A 673 -7.87 20.33 -6.52
C CYS A 673 -9.23 20.98 -6.21
N ILE A 674 -9.21 22.09 -5.45
CA ILE A 674 -10.35 23.00 -5.43
C ILE A 674 -10.46 23.62 -6.82
#